data_AF-A0AAJ1JDQ5-F1
#
_entry.id   AF-A0AAJ1JDQ5-F1
#
_cell.length_a   1.000
_cell.length_b   1.000
_cell.length_c   1.000
_cell.angle_alpha   90.00
_cell.angle_beta   90.00
_cell.angle_gamma   90.00
#
_symmetry.space_group_name_H-M   'P 1'
#
loop_
_entity.id
_entity.type
_entity.pdbx_description
1 polymer ?
#
loop_
_entity_poly.entity_id
_entity_poly.type
_entity_poly.pdbx_seq_one_letter_code
_entity_poly.pdbx_strand_id
1 'polypeptide(L)'
;MKNAAQIVNEALSRGITLFVADNRLQYETQCDTIPLELLSEWKKHKQELIEFLSYVNSDEEMHTYQLQDIQRDEHATDYPLSFAQQRLWLIDQLNGSSLQYNFTGNFRLKEPVNIEALEAAVKSLLERHEALRTHFKMIDNEPRQVIATTYDLPMTHHDLSALSETEKNHHLKRLNREEGGQVFNLSADLMLRIRAIKLAEDDYVIIYTMHHIAYDGWSLPIFLSELLTLYRAYCQGENNPLSPLKIQYADYAQWQRNWLQGEILEKQLTYWQNQLASINLLHLFPLDNPRPEKQGFEGRVHSQRLSAHLTQNIRALCAKHEVTLFMFLETAFAVLLSRYSNEKDIVVGMPIAGRRHRDIEPLIGFFVNSLVIRTDLSGPLTFSELLKQNSRTILDAYEHQDLPFEMLVEKICPERNLNHNPVFQIIFAVQNNQQDFIWDQEHIVSDEEKPLLTTRFDLEVHVYEDEKKGELSILWIADTSLFNSDTIDRLLANYETLLISIVGVMSDHSVNDEPSVHDLPFLADAEKHMLLNELNGPQTQYQRGLCFHELFEEQVALYPEKTALIFGEHSLSYQVLNEQANQLAHYLIEQGIQPDTLIAICFPRSLRAVVVLLGILKAGGAYVPLDASYPKARLQYMLEHSGAEFILTETPLIEKLPVSQQKVICLDTDKIQLYMQNMPTNNIVDRLLPLTENHLAYVIYTSGSTGRPKGAMMEHKGWVNLAQAQATLFGADSNIRGLQFAS
;
A
#
# COMPACT_ATOMS: atom_id res chain seq x y z
N MET A 1 -32.93 11.41 -19.88
CA MET A 1 -34.30 11.13 -19.40
C MET A 1 -34.15 10.62 -17.97
N LYS A 2 -34.96 11.07 -17.02
CA LYS A 2 -34.87 10.59 -15.64
C LYS A 2 -35.24 9.11 -15.59
N ASN A 3 -34.54 8.32 -14.77
CA ASN A 3 -34.90 6.92 -14.53
C ASN A 3 -35.97 6.80 -13.43
N ALA A 4 -36.56 5.62 -13.26
CA ALA A 4 -37.65 5.39 -12.31
C ALA A 4 -37.28 5.79 -10.86
N ALA A 5 -36.06 5.49 -10.42
CA ALA A 5 -35.57 5.86 -9.08
C ALA A 5 -35.47 7.39 -8.89
N GLN A 6 -34.97 8.13 -9.88
CA GLN A 6 -34.91 9.59 -9.85
C GLN A 6 -36.31 10.22 -9.79
N ILE A 7 -37.28 9.64 -10.50
CA ILE A 7 -38.67 10.10 -10.50
C ILE A 7 -39.33 9.85 -9.14
N VAL A 8 -39.07 8.70 -8.51
CA VAL A 8 -39.55 8.39 -7.16
C VAL A 8 -38.92 9.31 -6.10
N ASN A 9 -37.62 9.56 -6.18
CA ASN A 9 -36.92 10.47 -5.27
C ASN A 9 -37.36 11.93 -5.43
N GLU A 10 -37.68 12.37 -6.65
CA GLU A 10 -38.26 13.70 -6.88
C GLU A 10 -39.69 13.81 -6.34
N ALA A 11 -40.49 12.75 -6.44
CA ALA A 11 -41.81 12.72 -5.81
C ALA A 11 -41.68 12.81 -4.27
N LEU A 12 -40.79 12.02 -3.69
CA LEU A 12 -40.54 11.99 -2.23
C LEU A 12 -40.01 13.33 -1.70
N SER A 13 -39.09 13.98 -2.40
CA SER A 13 -38.57 15.30 -2.00
C SER A 13 -39.63 16.40 -2.02
N ARG A 14 -40.76 16.15 -2.68
CA ARG A 14 -41.94 17.03 -2.70
C ARG A 14 -43.08 16.53 -1.80
N GLY A 15 -42.83 15.55 -0.92
CA GLY A 15 -43.83 15.01 -0.01
C GLY A 15 -44.91 14.16 -0.69
N ILE A 16 -44.58 13.56 -1.84
CA ILE A 16 -45.46 12.67 -2.59
C ILE A 16 -44.85 11.26 -2.63
N THR A 17 -45.58 10.29 -2.11
CA THR A 17 -45.16 8.89 -2.10
C THR A 17 -45.80 8.17 -3.27
N LEU A 18 -45.01 7.60 -4.18
CA LEU A 18 -45.49 6.76 -5.27
C LEU A 18 -45.47 5.29 -4.83
N PHE A 19 -46.55 4.55 -5.11
CA PHE A 19 -46.64 3.12 -4.78
C PHE A 19 -47.44 2.35 -5.83
N VAL A 20 -47.37 1.02 -5.80
CA VAL A 20 -48.15 0.14 -6.68
C VAL A 20 -49.22 -0.59 -5.88
N ALA A 21 -50.47 -0.45 -6.29
CA ALA A 21 -51.60 -1.23 -5.77
C ALA A 21 -52.45 -1.72 -6.94
N ASP A 22 -52.85 -3.00 -6.92
CA ASP A 22 -53.58 -3.69 -8.00
C ASP A 22 -52.93 -3.53 -9.39
N ASN A 23 -51.59 -3.61 -9.44
CA ASN A 23 -50.78 -3.45 -10.65
C ASN A 23 -50.99 -2.08 -11.34
N ARG A 24 -51.32 -1.04 -10.56
CA ARG A 24 -51.46 0.35 -11.00
C ARG A 24 -50.59 1.26 -10.14
N LEU A 25 -49.90 2.18 -10.81
CA LEU A 25 -49.20 3.28 -10.14
C LEU A 25 -50.21 4.19 -9.44
N GLN A 26 -50.08 4.32 -8.13
CA GLN A 26 -50.85 5.20 -7.26
C GLN A 26 -49.89 6.15 -6.52
N TYR A 27 -50.46 7.17 -5.87
CA TYR A 27 -49.68 8.12 -5.08
C TYR A 27 -50.46 8.58 -3.85
N GLU A 28 -49.73 8.90 -2.78
CA GLU A 28 -50.22 9.57 -1.58
C GLU A 28 -49.47 10.91 -1.46
N THR A 29 -50.18 11.99 -1.13
CA THR A 29 -49.60 13.35 -1.11
C THR A 29 -50.12 14.13 0.08
N GLN A 30 -49.23 14.87 0.73
CA GLN A 30 -49.60 15.89 1.73
C GLN A 30 -49.77 17.29 1.09
N CYS A 31 -49.51 17.43 -0.21
CA CYS A 31 -49.70 18.68 -0.96
C CYS A 31 -51.14 18.84 -1.47
N ASP A 32 -51.66 20.07 -1.43
CA ASP A 32 -53.00 20.42 -1.91
C ASP A 32 -53.20 20.19 -3.43
N THR A 33 -52.12 20.30 -4.23
CA THR A 33 -52.14 20.05 -5.68
C THR A 33 -50.81 19.47 -6.17
N ILE A 34 -50.87 18.55 -7.15
CA ILE A 34 -49.68 17.97 -7.78
C ILE A 34 -49.37 18.75 -9.09
N PRO A 35 -48.13 19.22 -9.29
CA PRO A 35 -47.71 19.87 -10.52
C PRO A 35 -47.99 19.02 -11.77
N LEU A 36 -48.52 19.66 -12.81
CA LEU A 36 -48.88 19.00 -14.08
C LEU A 36 -47.66 18.40 -14.81
N GLU A 37 -46.46 18.96 -14.60
CA GLU A 37 -45.24 18.41 -15.19
C GLU A 37 -44.91 17.02 -14.62
N LEU A 38 -45.04 16.84 -13.29
CA LEU A 38 -44.79 15.56 -12.61
C LEU A 38 -45.79 14.49 -13.06
N LEU A 39 -47.08 14.84 -13.12
CA LEU A 39 -48.11 13.92 -13.61
C LEU A 39 -47.86 13.49 -15.07
N SER A 40 -47.31 14.39 -15.89
CA SER A 40 -46.95 14.09 -17.27
C SER A 40 -45.72 13.18 -17.34
N GLU A 41 -44.72 13.42 -16.48
CA GLU A 41 -43.51 12.59 -16.35
C GLU A 41 -43.84 11.18 -15.84
N TRP A 42 -44.68 11.04 -14.82
CA TRP A 42 -45.11 9.73 -14.30
C TRP A 42 -45.95 8.96 -15.31
N LYS A 43 -46.81 9.64 -16.08
CA LYS A 43 -47.57 8.99 -17.17
C LYS A 43 -46.65 8.47 -18.27
N LYS A 44 -45.58 9.21 -18.58
CA LYS A 44 -44.59 8.83 -19.59
C LYS A 44 -43.77 7.61 -19.15
N HIS A 45 -43.42 7.52 -17.87
CA HIS A 45 -42.61 6.45 -17.29
C HIS A 45 -43.43 5.42 -16.50
N LYS A 46 -44.74 5.33 -16.75
CA LYS A 46 -45.68 4.57 -15.91
C LYS A 46 -45.30 3.09 -15.75
N GLN A 47 -44.90 2.44 -16.85
CA GLN A 47 -44.58 1.02 -16.85
C GLN A 47 -43.27 0.75 -16.07
N GLU A 48 -42.24 1.56 -16.34
CA GLU A 48 -40.95 1.51 -15.62
C GLU A 48 -41.10 1.78 -14.13
N LEU A 49 -41.99 2.71 -13.74
CA LEU A 49 -42.31 3.01 -12.35
C LEU A 49 -43.05 1.87 -11.67
N ILE A 50 -43.98 1.21 -12.37
CA ILE A 50 -44.69 0.03 -11.82
C ILE A 50 -43.70 -1.12 -11.62
N GLU A 51 -42.83 -1.40 -12.59
CA GLU A 51 -41.82 -2.46 -12.49
C GLU A 51 -40.82 -2.16 -11.36
N PHE A 52 -40.30 -0.93 -11.29
CA PHE A 52 -39.37 -0.50 -10.24
C PHE A 52 -39.99 -0.57 -8.84
N LEU A 53 -41.19 -0.03 -8.63
CA LEU A 53 -41.86 -0.04 -7.33
C LEU A 53 -42.38 -1.44 -6.95
N SER A 54 -42.74 -2.28 -7.93
CA SER A 54 -43.11 -3.67 -7.66
C SER A 54 -41.89 -4.51 -7.30
N TYR A 55 -40.73 -4.24 -7.90
CA TYR A 55 -39.45 -4.85 -7.52
C TYR A 55 -39.07 -4.46 -6.08
N VAL A 56 -39.14 -3.17 -5.74
CA VAL A 56 -38.90 -2.66 -4.39
C VAL A 56 -39.88 -3.26 -3.36
N ASN A 57 -41.15 -3.44 -3.72
CA ASN A 57 -42.13 -4.08 -2.84
C ASN A 57 -42.03 -5.63 -2.80
N SER A 58 -41.52 -6.29 -3.85
CA SER A 58 -41.29 -7.73 -3.83
C SER A 58 -40.04 -8.13 -3.05
N ASP A 59 -39.10 -7.19 -2.88
CA ASP A 59 -37.94 -7.29 -1.99
C ASP A 59 -38.30 -7.05 -0.51
N GLU A 60 -39.58 -7.02 -0.11
CA GLU A 60 -40.00 -6.96 1.31
C GLU A 60 -39.64 -8.22 2.15
N GLU A 61 -39.04 -9.26 1.56
CA GLU A 61 -38.27 -10.27 2.33
C GLU A 61 -36.87 -9.77 2.77
N MET A 62 -36.46 -8.54 2.38
CA MET A 62 -35.38 -7.81 3.03
C MET A 62 -35.84 -7.34 4.41
N HIS A 63 -35.49 -8.09 5.44
CA HIS A 63 -35.61 -7.69 6.85
C HIS A 63 -34.76 -6.45 7.16
N THR A 64 -35.22 -5.28 6.72
CA THR A 64 -34.77 -4.00 7.25
C THR A 64 -35.42 -3.88 8.63
N TYR A 65 -34.67 -4.18 9.70
CA TYR A 65 -35.16 -3.88 11.04
C TYR A 65 -35.43 -2.38 11.11
N GLN A 66 -36.71 -1.99 11.24
CA GLN A 66 -37.07 -0.61 11.53
C GLN A 66 -36.38 -0.24 12.84
N LEU A 67 -35.40 0.69 12.78
CA LEU A 67 -34.72 1.18 13.97
C LEU A 67 -35.77 1.83 14.88
N GLN A 68 -35.80 1.41 16.15
CA GLN A 68 -36.70 1.98 17.14
C GLN A 68 -36.35 3.44 17.41
N ASP A 69 -37.36 4.28 17.62
CA ASP A 69 -37.17 5.69 17.97
C ASP A 69 -36.31 5.85 19.23
N ILE A 70 -35.37 6.79 19.17
CA ILE A 70 -34.54 7.19 20.32
C ILE A 70 -35.39 8.09 21.23
N GLN A 71 -35.53 7.68 22.49
CA GLN A 71 -36.24 8.45 23.51
C GLN A 71 -35.26 9.33 24.29
N ARG A 72 -35.66 10.57 24.59
CA ARG A 72 -34.90 11.48 25.44
C ARG A 72 -35.09 11.12 26.91
N ASP A 73 -34.00 10.97 27.66
CA ASP A 73 -34.04 10.78 29.12
C ASP A 73 -33.52 12.03 29.82
N GLU A 74 -34.43 12.87 30.32
CA GLU A 74 -34.10 14.13 31.01
C GLU A 74 -33.81 13.96 32.52
N HIS A 75 -33.91 12.73 33.04
CA HIS A 75 -33.83 12.47 34.49
C HIS A 75 -32.56 11.74 34.93
N ALA A 76 -31.78 11.20 33.99
CA ALA A 76 -30.53 10.54 34.29
C ALA A 76 -29.44 11.54 34.74
N THR A 77 -28.66 11.16 35.76
CA THR A 77 -27.51 11.94 36.25
C THR A 77 -26.22 11.66 35.48
N ASP A 78 -26.18 10.53 34.79
CA ASP A 78 -25.06 10.02 34.02
C ASP A 78 -25.54 8.94 33.03
N TYR A 79 -24.81 8.76 31.94
CA TYR A 79 -25.19 7.88 30.83
C TYR A 79 -24.03 6.94 30.46
N PRO A 80 -24.29 5.76 29.87
CA PRO A 80 -23.21 4.93 29.36
C PRO A 80 -22.52 5.63 28.18
N LEU A 81 -21.24 5.34 27.94
CA LEU A 81 -20.58 5.71 26.69
C LEU A 81 -21.15 4.88 25.54
N SER A 82 -21.21 5.45 24.34
CA SER A 82 -21.37 4.64 23.12
C SER A 82 -20.17 3.68 22.98
N PHE A 83 -20.29 2.64 22.17
CA PHE A 83 -19.16 1.72 21.96
C PHE A 83 -17.93 2.45 21.37
N ALA A 84 -18.16 3.37 20.44
CA ALA A 84 -17.13 4.18 19.81
C ALA A 84 -16.45 5.15 20.81
N GLN A 85 -17.22 5.81 21.69
CA GLN A 85 -16.64 6.63 22.76
C GLN A 85 -15.85 5.79 23.77
N GLN A 86 -16.34 4.60 24.14
CA GLN A 86 -15.65 3.72 25.07
C GLN A 86 -14.26 3.32 24.54
N ARG A 87 -14.11 3.15 23.22
CA ARG A 87 -12.80 2.96 22.59
C ARG A 87 -11.85 4.12 22.86
N LEU A 88 -12.27 5.33 22.50
CA LEU A 88 -11.40 6.51 22.56
C LEU A 88 -11.00 6.77 24.00
N TRP A 89 -11.94 6.58 24.93
CA TRP A 89 -11.67 6.62 26.36
C TRP A 89 -10.64 5.57 26.78
N LEU A 90 -10.78 4.30 26.35
CA LEU A 90 -9.80 3.25 26.68
C LEU A 90 -8.41 3.56 26.11
N ILE A 91 -8.31 4.06 24.88
CA ILE A 91 -7.03 4.47 24.27
C ILE A 91 -6.38 5.59 25.07
N ASP A 92 -7.16 6.60 25.47
CA ASP A 92 -6.71 7.69 26.33
C ASP A 92 -6.21 7.18 27.69
N GLN A 93 -6.91 6.22 28.31
CA GLN A 93 -6.48 5.64 29.59
C GLN A 93 -5.20 4.77 29.47
N LEU A 94 -5.00 4.08 28.35
CA LEU A 94 -3.84 3.22 28.12
C LEU A 94 -2.56 4.01 27.79
N ASN A 95 -2.69 5.03 26.95
CA ASN A 95 -1.56 5.82 26.46
C ASN A 95 -1.28 7.06 27.33
N GLY A 96 -2.19 7.40 28.24
CA GLY A 96 -2.31 8.74 28.81
C GLY A 96 -2.89 9.72 27.78
N SER A 97 -3.42 10.84 28.26
CA SER A 97 -4.00 11.85 27.38
C SER A 97 -3.00 12.31 26.33
N SER A 98 -3.42 12.25 25.06
CA SER A 98 -2.56 12.44 23.90
C SER A 98 -3.22 13.37 22.88
N LEU A 99 -2.42 13.85 21.92
CA LEU A 99 -2.89 14.75 20.86
C LEU A 99 -3.56 13.99 19.70
N GLN A 100 -3.52 12.66 19.71
CA GLN A 100 -3.93 11.79 18.60
C GLN A 100 -5.37 12.03 18.13
N TYR A 101 -6.26 12.42 19.05
CA TYR A 101 -7.68 12.63 18.80
C TYR A 101 -8.10 14.10 18.97
N ASN A 102 -7.14 15.02 18.87
CA ASN A 102 -7.43 16.45 18.83
C ASN A 102 -7.59 16.89 17.38
N PHE A 103 -8.75 17.48 17.06
CA PHE A 103 -8.96 18.13 15.78
C PHE A 103 -8.81 19.64 15.96
N THR A 104 -7.74 20.21 15.39
CA THR A 104 -7.48 21.66 15.40
C THR A 104 -7.73 22.25 14.02
N GLY A 105 -8.63 23.22 13.94
CA GLY A 105 -8.91 23.98 12.72
C GLY A 105 -8.83 25.48 12.98
N ASN A 106 -8.75 26.26 11.91
CA ASN A 106 -8.83 27.71 12.00
C ASN A 106 -9.53 28.29 10.77
N PHE A 107 -10.09 29.48 10.92
CA PHE A 107 -10.60 30.29 9.81
C PHE A 107 -10.27 31.76 10.07
N ARG A 108 -10.10 32.54 8.99
CA ARG A 108 -9.78 33.96 9.04
C ARG A 108 -10.97 34.79 8.58
N LEU A 109 -11.32 35.80 9.37
CA LEU A 109 -12.38 36.76 9.07
C LEU A 109 -11.74 38.09 8.71
N LYS A 110 -12.03 38.58 7.50
CA LYS A 110 -11.58 39.89 6.98
C LYS A 110 -12.67 40.95 7.13
N GLU A 111 -13.18 41.06 8.35
CA GLU A 111 -14.22 41.99 8.74
C GLU A 111 -14.16 42.25 10.26
N PRO A 112 -14.79 43.33 10.77
CA PRO A 112 -14.93 43.53 12.20
C PRO A 112 -15.72 42.39 12.86
N VAL A 113 -15.20 41.85 13.96
CA VAL A 113 -15.84 40.78 14.73
C VAL A 113 -16.44 41.33 16.01
N ASN A 114 -17.74 41.07 16.23
CA ASN A 114 -18.40 41.34 17.50
C ASN A 114 -18.09 40.20 18.49
N ILE A 115 -17.10 40.41 19.34
CA ILE A 115 -16.63 39.40 20.29
C ILE A 115 -17.73 38.96 21.27
N GLU A 116 -18.56 39.88 21.78
CA GLU A 116 -19.64 39.53 22.71
C GLU A 116 -20.70 38.63 22.03
N ALA A 117 -21.03 38.92 20.76
CA ALA A 117 -21.93 38.06 19.98
C ALA A 117 -21.33 36.68 19.69
N LEU A 118 -20.00 36.62 19.48
CA LEU A 118 -19.29 35.35 19.28
C LEU A 118 -19.26 34.51 20.57
N GLU A 119 -18.97 35.12 21.71
CA GLU A 119 -19.03 34.45 23.03
C GLU A 119 -20.45 33.91 23.31
N ALA A 120 -21.49 34.72 23.03
CA ALA A 120 -22.88 34.30 23.17
C ALA A 120 -23.25 33.14 22.23
N ALA A 121 -22.72 33.14 20.99
CA ALA A 121 -22.90 32.06 20.03
C ALA A 121 -22.27 30.75 20.50
N VAL A 122 -21.01 30.81 20.97
CA VAL A 122 -20.30 29.63 21.51
C VAL A 122 -21.03 29.08 22.74
N LYS A 123 -21.47 29.95 23.65
CA LYS A 123 -22.24 29.54 24.83
C LYS A 123 -23.53 28.81 24.45
N SER A 124 -24.29 29.36 23.51
CA SER A 124 -25.56 28.77 23.06
C SER A 124 -25.35 27.45 22.33
N LEU A 125 -24.22 27.29 21.64
CA LEU A 125 -23.84 26.04 20.99
C LEU A 125 -23.48 24.95 22.02
N LEU A 126 -22.78 25.30 23.10
CA LEU A 126 -22.52 24.39 24.23
C LEU A 126 -23.82 24.00 24.97
N GLU A 127 -24.75 24.94 25.14
CA GLU A 127 -26.06 24.67 25.74
C GLU A 127 -26.90 23.73 24.86
N ARG A 128 -26.86 23.95 23.54
CA ARG A 128 -27.59 23.17 22.54
C ARG A 128 -27.06 21.75 22.38
N HIS A 129 -25.75 21.55 22.32
CA HIS A 129 -25.12 20.24 22.09
C HIS A 129 -24.38 19.76 23.33
N GLU A 130 -24.99 18.81 24.04
CA GLU A 130 -24.47 18.35 25.33
C GLU A 130 -23.14 17.61 25.21
N ALA A 131 -22.87 17.00 24.06
CA ALA A 131 -21.63 16.29 23.76
C ALA A 131 -20.39 17.17 24.00
N LEU A 132 -20.46 18.47 23.68
CA LEU A 132 -19.33 19.39 23.83
C LEU A 132 -19.02 19.77 25.29
N ARG A 133 -19.98 19.57 26.19
CA ARG A 133 -19.87 19.82 27.64
C ARG A 133 -19.98 18.54 28.47
N THR A 134 -19.72 17.39 27.85
CA THR A 134 -19.76 16.09 28.52
C THR A 134 -18.37 15.69 29.01
N HIS A 135 -18.29 15.29 30.27
CA HIS A 135 -17.10 14.68 30.88
C HIS A 135 -17.24 13.16 30.92
N PHE A 136 -16.11 12.45 30.88
CA PHE A 136 -16.05 10.99 30.92
C PHE A 136 -15.40 10.54 32.23
N LYS A 137 -16.19 9.93 33.12
CA LYS A 137 -15.77 9.58 34.48
C LYS A 137 -16.01 8.10 34.78
N MET A 138 -15.20 7.54 35.67
CA MET A 138 -15.46 6.22 36.24
C MET A 138 -16.48 6.34 37.37
N ILE A 139 -17.62 5.68 37.23
CA ILE A 139 -18.67 5.57 38.23
C ILE A 139 -19.03 4.09 38.33
N ASP A 140 -19.04 3.53 39.53
CA ASP A 140 -19.31 2.10 39.77
C ASP A 140 -18.48 1.12 38.93
N ASN A 141 -17.20 1.47 38.70
CA ASN A 141 -16.25 0.74 37.85
C ASN A 141 -16.62 0.67 36.35
N GLU A 142 -17.49 1.56 35.89
CA GLU A 142 -17.81 1.73 34.46
C GLU A 142 -17.52 3.16 34.01
N PRO A 143 -17.03 3.37 32.78
CA PRO A 143 -16.95 4.71 32.22
C PRO A 143 -18.37 5.20 31.92
N ARG A 144 -18.67 6.43 32.36
CA ARG A 144 -19.97 7.10 32.22
C ARG A 144 -19.78 8.53 31.71
N GLN A 145 -20.73 8.98 30.90
CA GLN A 145 -20.89 10.34 30.44
C GLN A 145 -21.59 11.17 31.52
N VAL A 146 -20.99 12.28 31.92
CA VAL A 146 -21.52 13.23 32.89
C VAL A 146 -21.60 14.60 32.25
N ILE A 147 -22.82 15.06 31.99
CA ILE A 147 -23.08 16.31 31.29
C ILE A 147 -22.91 17.48 32.26
N ALA A 148 -22.01 18.43 31.95
CA ALA A 148 -21.76 19.58 32.81
C ALA A 148 -22.90 20.59 32.70
N THR A 149 -23.49 20.98 33.84
CA THR A 149 -24.50 22.05 33.91
C THR A 149 -23.91 23.42 34.24
N THR A 150 -22.69 23.44 34.77
CA THR A 150 -21.94 24.65 35.13
C THR A 150 -20.51 24.53 34.60
N TYR A 151 -20.07 25.53 33.84
CA TYR A 151 -18.77 25.54 33.20
C TYR A 151 -18.38 26.98 32.82
N ASP A 152 -17.08 27.22 32.68
CA ASP A 152 -16.56 28.45 32.10
C ASP A 152 -16.58 28.37 30.57
N LEU A 153 -16.74 29.52 29.91
CA LEU A 153 -16.70 29.57 28.45
C LEU A 153 -15.28 29.19 27.97
N PRO A 154 -15.11 28.19 27.08
CA PRO A 154 -13.79 27.73 26.67
C PRO A 154 -13.24 28.60 25.53
N MET A 155 -13.29 29.91 25.70
CA MET A 155 -12.89 30.89 24.70
C MET A 155 -11.87 31.87 25.29
N THR A 156 -10.78 32.09 24.57
CA THR A 156 -9.72 33.04 24.97
C THR A 156 -9.45 34.08 23.90
N HIS A 157 -9.14 35.31 24.31
CA HIS A 157 -8.92 36.43 23.39
C HIS A 157 -7.46 36.87 23.39
N HIS A 158 -6.92 37.10 22.19
CA HIS A 158 -5.57 37.61 22.00
C HIS A 158 -5.62 38.83 21.08
N ASP A 159 -5.15 39.98 21.56
CA ASP A 159 -4.98 41.17 20.72
C ASP A 159 -3.51 41.30 20.29
N LEU A 160 -3.27 41.07 19.00
CA LEU A 160 -1.96 41.21 18.36
C LEU A 160 -1.92 42.46 17.45
N SER A 161 -2.98 43.26 17.41
CA SER A 161 -3.16 44.34 16.43
C SER A 161 -2.08 45.42 16.50
N ALA A 162 -1.52 45.65 17.69
CA ALA A 162 -0.45 46.60 17.96
C ALA A 162 0.96 46.13 17.57
N LEU A 163 1.14 44.85 17.21
CA LEU A 163 2.45 44.27 16.85
C LEU A 163 2.81 44.56 15.38
N SER A 164 4.09 44.44 15.03
CA SER A 164 4.51 44.45 13.63
C SER A 164 4.05 43.19 12.89
N GLU A 165 4.00 43.22 11.55
CA GLU A 165 3.52 42.08 10.75
C GLU A 165 4.35 40.81 10.94
N THR A 166 5.67 40.94 11.12
CA THR A 166 6.57 39.82 11.42
C THR A 166 6.29 39.21 12.78
N GLU A 167 6.06 40.05 13.80
CA GLU A 167 5.69 39.62 15.15
C GLU A 167 4.30 38.98 15.17
N LYS A 168 3.31 39.55 14.47
CA LYS A 168 1.96 38.95 14.32
C LYS A 168 2.04 37.53 13.80
N ASN A 169 2.75 37.33 12.68
CA ASN A 169 2.93 36.01 12.08
C ASN A 169 3.65 35.03 13.00
N HIS A 170 4.68 35.49 13.73
CA HIS A 170 5.37 34.67 14.73
C HIS A 170 4.44 34.26 15.89
N HIS A 171 3.71 35.20 16.47
CA HIS A 171 2.78 34.93 17.57
C HIS A 171 1.60 34.06 17.15
N LEU A 172 1.07 34.25 15.94
CA LEU A 172 0.00 33.41 15.39
C LEU A 172 0.45 31.96 15.22
N LYS A 173 1.64 31.72 14.64
CA LYS A 173 2.23 30.38 14.53
C LYS A 173 2.46 29.74 15.90
N ARG A 174 2.93 30.52 16.89
CA ARG A 174 3.09 30.06 18.27
C ARG A 174 1.75 29.66 18.89
N LEU A 175 0.72 30.49 18.80
CA LEU A 175 -0.60 30.20 19.36
C LEU A 175 -1.23 28.95 18.72
N ASN A 176 -1.10 28.79 17.40
CA ASN A 176 -1.58 27.60 16.71
C ASN A 176 -0.83 26.33 17.17
N ARG A 177 0.49 26.43 17.37
CA ARG A 177 1.31 25.32 17.90
C ARG A 177 0.98 24.99 19.36
N GLU A 178 0.77 26.01 20.19
CA GLU A 178 0.38 25.83 21.60
C GLU A 178 -0.97 25.14 21.70
N GLU A 179 -1.93 25.55 20.87
CA GLU A 179 -3.25 24.94 20.84
C GLU A 179 -3.21 23.48 20.36
N GLY A 180 -2.53 23.22 19.24
CA GLY A 180 -2.34 21.86 18.73
C GLY A 180 -1.49 20.97 19.64
N GLY A 181 -0.70 21.55 20.54
CA GLY A 181 0.15 20.85 21.51
C GLY A 181 -0.51 20.61 22.87
N GLN A 182 -1.74 21.07 23.10
CA GLN A 182 -2.42 20.96 24.39
C GLN A 182 -3.39 19.77 24.40
N VAL A 183 -3.13 18.78 25.25
CA VAL A 183 -3.99 17.59 25.47
C VAL A 183 -5.32 17.98 26.16
N PHE A 184 -6.39 17.22 25.90
CA PHE A 184 -7.64 17.32 26.67
C PHE A 184 -7.61 16.32 27.83
N ASN A 185 -8.09 16.74 28.99
CA ASN A 185 -8.45 15.84 30.07
C ASN A 185 -9.93 15.45 29.94
N LEU A 186 -10.20 14.24 29.46
CA LEU A 186 -11.56 13.75 29.21
C LEU A 186 -12.46 13.75 30.47
N SER A 187 -11.89 13.76 31.67
CA SER A 187 -12.66 13.73 32.93
C SER A 187 -13.12 15.10 33.43
N ALA A 188 -12.58 16.20 32.86
CA ALA A 188 -12.74 17.54 33.43
C ALA A 188 -12.84 18.69 32.43
N ASP A 189 -12.28 18.55 31.22
CA ASP A 189 -12.29 19.61 30.21
C ASP A 189 -13.59 19.58 29.42
N LEU A 190 -14.04 20.74 28.93
CA LEU A 190 -15.02 20.77 27.85
C LEU A 190 -14.37 20.27 26.56
N MET A 191 -15.13 19.59 25.70
CA MET A 191 -14.61 18.96 24.48
C MET A 191 -14.44 19.95 23.31
N LEU A 192 -14.37 21.26 23.61
CA LEU A 192 -14.18 22.37 22.70
C LEU A 192 -13.29 23.43 23.37
N ARG A 193 -12.34 23.98 22.60
CA ARG A 193 -11.56 25.19 22.94
C ARG A 193 -11.57 26.14 21.75
N ILE A 194 -11.65 27.44 22.01
CA ILE A 194 -11.64 28.49 20.97
C ILE A 194 -10.64 29.59 21.35
N ARG A 195 -9.90 30.08 20.37
CA ARG A 195 -9.09 31.30 20.46
C ARG A 195 -9.54 32.31 19.42
N ALA A 196 -9.92 33.50 19.85
CA ALA A 196 -10.14 34.64 18.96
C ALA A 196 -8.91 35.54 18.98
N ILE A 197 -8.27 35.72 17.81
CA ILE A 197 -7.01 36.44 17.66
C ILE A 197 -7.25 37.66 16.78
N LYS A 198 -7.16 38.87 17.34
CA LYS A 198 -7.26 40.14 16.61
C LYS A 198 -5.91 40.49 15.99
N LEU A 199 -5.86 40.59 14.66
CA LEU A 199 -4.69 41.04 13.88
C LEU A 199 -4.82 42.49 13.44
N ALA A 200 -6.04 42.97 13.22
CA ALA A 200 -6.41 44.36 12.95
C ALA A 200 -7.88 44.59 13.34
N GLU A 201 -8.43 45.80 13.12
CA GLU A 201 -9.85 46.08 13.38
C GLU A 201 -10.80 45.21 12.54
N ASP A 202 -10.39 44.86 11.33
CA ASP A 202 -11.12 44.09 10.33
C ASP A 202 -10.42 42.76 9.98
N ASP A 203 -9.59 42.24 10.88
CA ASP A 203 -8.80 41.04 10.62
C ASP A 203 -8.67 40.18 11.88
N TYR A 204 -9.36 39.05 11.89
CA TYR A 204 -9.38 38.09 12.99
C TYR A 204 -9.05 36.68 12.50
N VAL A 205 -8.33 35.93 13.33
CA VAL A 205 -8.18 34.48 13.16
C VAL A 205 -8.88 33.79 14.33
N ILE A 206 -9.78 32.88 14.01
CA ILE A 206 -10.44 32.03 14.99
C ILE A 206 -9.83 30.64 14.89
N ILE A 207 -9.20 30.19 15.97
CA ILE A 207 -8.72 28.82 16.11
C ILE A 207 -9.74 28.08 16.97
N TYR A 208 -10.13 26.88 16.54
CA TYR A 208 -10.99 25.99 17.30
C TYR A 208 -10.34 24.62 17.42
N THR A 209 -10.56 23.97 18.55
CA THR A 209 -10.05 22.62 18.80
C THR A 209 -11.11 21.80 19.51
N MET A 210 -11.40 20.61 18.98
CA MET A 210 -12.36 19.68 19.54
C MET A 210 -11.72 18.32 19.76
N HIS A 211 -12.10 17.63 20.82
CA HIS A 211 -11.71 16.24 21.02
C HIS A 211 -12.64 15.31 20.25
N HIS A 212 -12.09 14.34 19.52
CA HIS A 212 -12.84 13.44 18.63
C HIS A 212 -13.87 12.56 19.37
N ILE A 213 -13.81 12.46 20.70
CA ILE A 213 -14.81 11.73 21.51
C ILE A 213 -16.20 12.39 21.53
N ALA A 214 -16.28 13.69 21.23
CA ALA A 214 -17.52 14.46 21.23
C ALA A 214 -17.92 14.95 19.83
N TYR A 215 -17.17 14.60 18.81
CA TYR A 215 -17.24 15.23 17.49
C TYR A 215 -16.74 14.26 16.40
N ASP A 216 -17.27 14.40 15.19
CA ASP A 216 -16.79 13.69 13.99
C ASP A 216 -16.81 14.59 12.74
N GLY A 217 -16.32 14.06 11.60
CA GLY A 217 -16.30 14.82 10.35
C GLY A 217 -17.68 15.29 9.87
N TRP A 218 -18.76 14.60 10.22
CA TRP A 218 -20.13 15.03 9.94
C TRP A 218 -20.59 16.18 10.85
N SER A 219 -20.02 16.27 12.04
CA SER A 219 -20.30 17.33 13.00
C SER A 219 -19.68 18.68 12.59
N LEU A 220 -18.66 18.72 11.72
CA LEU A 220 -17.99 19.98 11.35
C LEU A 220 -18.92 20.99 10.67
N PRO A 221 -19.63 20.62 9.59
CA PRO A 221 -20.49 21.57 8.90
C PRO A 221 -21.64 22.01 9.79
N ILE A 222 -22.12 21.13 10.70
CA ILE A 222 -23.14 21.46 11.71
C ILE A 222 -22.60 22.52 12.67
N PHE A 223 -21.44 22.26 13.28
CA PHE A 223 -20.77 23.18 14.20
C PHE A 223 -20.58 24.57 13.58
N LEU A 224 -20.00 24.63 12.36
CA LEU A 224 -19.72 25.91 11.70
C LEU A 224 -21.00 26.63 11.27
N SER A 225 -21.98 25.92 10.70
CA SER A 225 -23.24 26.51 10.26
C SER A 225 -24.05 27.06 11.42
N GLU A 226 -24.17 26.30 12.52
CA GLU A 226 -24.87 26.75 13.71
C GLU A 226 -24.14 27.90 14.43
N LEU A 227 -22.81 27.86 14.53
CA LEU A 227 -22.02 28.95 15.09
C LEU A 227 -22.24 30.25 14.32
N LEU A 228 -22.18 30.21 12.98
CA LEU A 228 -22.42 31.38 12.13
C LEU A 228 -23.86 31.90 12.22
N THR A 229 -24.83 30.99 12.33
CA THR A 229 -26.25 31.33 12.46
C THR A 229 -26.51 32.06 13.78
N LEU A 230 -26.00 31.52 14.88
CA LEU A 230 -26.08 32.12 16.22
C LEU A 230 -25.35 33.48 16.26
N TYR A 231 -24.13 33.53 15.72
CA TYR A 231 -23.33 34.76 15.68
C TYR A 231 -24.07 35.89 14.94
N ARG A 232 -24.66 35.60 13.77
CA ARG A 232 -25.41 36.60 12.99
C ARG A 232 -26.65 37.12 13.75
N ALA A 233 -27.40 36.23 14.40
CA ALA A 233 -28.55 36.61 15.22
C ALA A 233 -28.14 37.54 16.37
N TYR A 234 -27.08 37.17 17.11
CA TYR A 234 -26.60 38.00 18.23
C TYR A 234 -25.97 39.33 17.80
N CYS A 235 -25.32 39.38 16.64
CA CYS A 235 -24.88 40.65 16.05
C CYS A 235 -26.06 41.61 15.76
N GLN A 236 -27.25 41.07 15.49
CA GLN A 236 -28.46 41.84 15.22
C GLN A 236 -29.29 42.10 16.50
N GLY A 237 -28.85 41.59 17.66
CA GLY A 237 -29.61 41.66 18.91
C GLY A 237 -30.83 40.75 18.94
N GLU A 238 -30.89 39.73 18.07
CA GLU A 238 -31.96 38.74 18.03
C GLU A 238 -31.71 37.60 19.02
N ASN A 239 -32.76 36.84 19.34
CA ASN A 239 -32.67 35.64 20.18
C ASN A 239 -32.17 34.42 19.36
N ASN A 240 -31.85 33.32 20.04
CA ASN A 240 -31.44 32.06 19.41
C ASN A 240 -32.50 31.59 18.38
N PRO A 241 -32.17 31.53 17.07
CA PRO A 241 -33.10 31.13 16.02
C PRO A 241 -33.21 29.60 15.83
N LEU A 242 -32.34 28.81 16.50
CA LEU A 242 -32.27 27.36 16.31
C LEU A 242 -33.33 26.64 17.16
N SER A 243 -34.11 25.76 16.52
CA SER A 243 -35.12 24.94 17.21
C SER A 243 -34.47 23.89 18.11
N PRO A 244 -34.99 23.62 19.33
CA PRO A 244 -34.41 22.62 20.24
C PRO A 244 -34.22 21.24 19.59
N LEU A 245 -33.13 20.55 19.96
CA LEU A 245 -32.87 19.18 19.50
C LEU A 245 -33.82 18.19 20.19
N LYS A 246 -34.35 17.23 19.42
CA LYS A 246 -35.28 16.19 19.91
C LYS A 246 -34.62 15.27 20.93
N ILE A 247 -33.36 14.91 20.66
CA ILE A 247 -32.52 14.02 21.46
C ILE A 247 -31.11 14.62 21.58
N GLN A 248 -30.29 14.04 22.44
CA GLN A 248 -28.88 14.36 22.65
C GLN A 248 -28.01 13.13 22.43
N TYR A 249 -26.70 13.31 22.32
CA TYR A 249 -25.78 12.20 22.07
C TYR A 249 -25.85 11.12 23.17
N ALA A 250 -26.04 11.54 24.42
CA ALA A 250 -26.16 10.63 25.56
C ALA A 250 -27.38 9.69 25.44
N ASP A 251 -28.50 10.19 24.90
CA ASP A 251 -29.70 9.39 24.60
C ASP A 251 -29.38 8.33 23.53
N TYR A 252 -28.66 8.71 22.48
CA TYR A 252 -28.20 7.77 21.45
C TYR A 252 -27.29 6.68 22.02
N ALA A 253 -26.33 7.05 22.87
CA ALA A 253 -25.42 6.09 23.50
C ALA A 253 -26.19 5.06 24.34
N GLN A 254 -27.17 5.50 25.13
CA GLN A 254 -28.03 4.63 25.92
C GLN A 254 -28.91 3.74 25.03
N TRP A 255 -29.51 4.30 23.98
CA TRP A 255 -30.29 3.56 23.00
C TRP A 255 -29.45 2.49 22.30
N GLN A 256 -28.23 2.82 21.85
CA GLN A 256 -27.34 1.90 21.15
C GLN A 256 -27.01 0.68 22.01
N ARG A 257 -26.71 0.89 23.30
CA ARG A 257 -26.44 -0.19 24.26
C ARG A 257 -27.63 -1.13 24.45
N ASN A 258 -28.84 -0.58 24.45
CA ASN A 258 -30.06 -1.34 24.67
C ASN A 258 -30.56 -2.04 23.40
N TRP A 259 -30.29 -1.46 22.23
CA TRP A 259 -30.71 -2.01 20.95
C TRP A 259 -29.76 -3.11 20.46
N LEU A 260 -28.44 -2.89 20.58
CA LEU A 260 -27.43 -3.83 20.08
C LEU A 260 -27.12 -4.94 21.10
N GLN A 261 -28.09 -5.80 21.34
CA GLN A 261 -27.97 -6.96 22.25
C GLN A 261 -28.81 -8.14 21.73
N GLY A 262 -28.62 -9.32 22.34
CA GLY A 262 -29.37 -10.54 22.00
C GLY A 262 -29.24 -10.92 20.52
N GLU A 263 -30.36 -11.27 19.88
CA GLU A 263 -30.40 -11.76 18.50
C GLU A 263 -29.84 -10.76 17.47
N ILE A 264 -30.02 -9.45 17.70
CA ILE A 264 -29.51 -8.41 16.79
C ILE A 264 -27.98 -8.44 16.77
N LEU A 265 -27.37 -8.46 17.95
CA LEU A 265 -25.92 -8.53 18.09
C LEU A 265 -25.34 -9.84 17.52
N GLU A 266 -25.99 -10.98 17.80
CA GLU A 266 -25.53 -12.28 17.30
C GLU A 266 -25.57 -12.36 15.77
N LYS A 267 -26.63 -11.81 15.14
CA LYS A 267 -26.74 -11.75 13.67
C LYS A 267 -25.61 -10.92 13.06
N GLN A 268 -25.38 -9.72 13.62
CA GLN A 268 -24.31 -8.82 13.18
C GLN A 268 -22.92 -9.48 13.32
N LEU A 269 -22.63 -10.08 14.49
CA LEU A 269 -21.36 -10.76 14.74
C LEU A 269 -21.13 -11.95 13.80
N THR A 270 -22.17 -12.76 13.56
CA THR A 270 -22.05 -13.97 12.73
C THR A 270 -21.61 -13.63 11.31
N TYR A 271 -22.18 -12.57 10.72
CA TYR A 271 -21.75 -12.08 9.40
C TYR A 271 -20.25 -11.74 9.39
N TRP A 272 -19.82 -10.87 10.31
CA TRP A 272 -18.45 -10.39 10.33
C TRP A 272 -17.42 -11.49 10.65
N GLN A 273 -17.77 -12.44 11.52
CA GLN A 273 -16.91 -13.58 11.81
C GLN A 273 -16.70 -14.48 10.59
N ASN A 274 -17.73 -14.68 9.77
CA ASN A 274 -17.63 -15.44 8.53
C ASN A 274 -16.83 -14.66 7.48
N GLN A 275 -17.16 -13.37 7.29
CA GLN A 275 -16.53 -12.52 6.29
C GLN A 275 -15.03 -12.34 6.53
N LEU A 276 -14.62 -12.24 7.80
CA LEU A 276 -13.24 -12.02 8.20
C LEU A 276 -12.54 -13.29 8.71
N ALA A 277 -13.10 -14.46 8.39
CA ALA A 277 -12.45 -15.72 8.71
C ALA A 277 -11.11 -15.85 7.96
N SER A 278 -10.05 -16.15 8.72
CA SER A 278 -8.69 -16.41 8.21
C SER A 278 -8.05 -15.24 7.44
N ILE A 279 -8.45 -14.00 7.71
CA ILE A 279 -7.77 -12.83 7.13
C ILE A 279 -6.33 -12.72 7.63
N ASN A 280 -5.46 -12.15 6.80
CA ASN A 280 -4.17 -11.65 7.27
C ASN A 280 -4.43 -10.38 8.10
N LEU A 281 -4.06 -10.41 9.38
CA LEU A 281 -4.27 -9.28 10.30
C LEU A 281 -3.28 -8.12 10.07
N LEU A 282 -2.25 -8.35 9.26
CA LEU A 282 -1.23 -7.38 8.88
C LEU A 282 -0.99 -7.50 7.37
N HIS A 283 -1.06 -6.38 6.65
CA HIS A 283 -0.79 -6.38 5.22
C HIS A 283 0.69 -6.73 4.91
N LEU A 284 0.94 -7.31 3.74
CA LEU A 284 2.29 -7.56 3.21
C LEU A 284 2.70 -6.51 2.16
N PHE A 285 1.98 -5.39 2.08
CA PHE A 285 2.40 -4.24 1.28
C PHE A 285 3.86 -3.84 1.63
N PRO A 286 4.76 -3.69 0.64
CA PRO A 286 6.18 -3.43 0.90
C PRO A 286 6.39 -2.12 1.68
N LEU A 287 7.25 -2.19 2.70
CA LEU A 287 7.66 -1.05 3.51
C LEU A 287 9.10 -0.66 3.14
N ASP A 288 9.42 0.64 3.17
CA ASP A 288 10.80 1.10 2.94
C ASP A 288 11.68 0.87 4.18
N ASN A 289 11.07 0.92 5.36
CA ASN A 289 11.72 0.80 6.65
C ASN A 289 11.09 -0.35 7.47
N PRO A 290 11.86 -1.00 8.36
CA PRO A 290 11.30 -1.99 9.27
C PRO A 290 10.28 -1.33 10.21
N ARG A 291 9.14 -1.98 10.43
CA ARG A 291 8.09 -1.49 11.33
C ARG A 291 8.65 -1.28 12.75
N PRO A 292 8.44 -0.10 13.38
CA PRO A 292 8.92 0.18 14.72
C PRO A 292 8.20 -0.64 15.80
N GLU A 293 8.79 -0.72 17.01
CA GLU A 293 8.21 -1.36 18.20
C GLU A 293 6.98 -0.62 18.79
N LYS A 294 6.72 0.59 18.32
CA LYS A 294 5.53 1.37 18.66
C LYS A 294 5.14 2.17 17.43
N GLN A 295 3.86 2.20 17.12
CA GLN A 295 3.36 2.93 15.96
C GLN A 295 3.75 4.41 16.03
N GLY A 296 4.22 4.95 14.90
CA GLY A 296 4.36 6.39 14.72
C GLY A 296 3.00 7.05 14.47
N PHE A 297 2.93 8.36 14.68
CA PHE A 297 1.74 9.14 14.33
C PHE A 297 2.06 10.31 13.40
N GLU A 298 3.30 10.40 12.92
CA GLU A 298 3.70 11.44 11.97
C GLU A 298 3.41 10.95 10.55
N GLY A 299 2.44 11.59 9.90
CA GLY A 299 2.05 11.32 8.53
C GLY A 299 2.53 12.44 7.60
N ARG A 300 3.00 12.08 6.41
CA ARG A 300 3.28 13.04 5.34
C ARG A 300 2.17 13.00 4.28
N VAL A 301 1.70 14.18 3.86
CA VAL A 301 0.65 14.31 2.85
C VAL A 301 1.24 14.36 1.45
N HIS A 302 0.68 13.54 0.56
CA HIS A 302 0.95 13.53 -0.87
C HIS A 302 -0.36 13.74 -1.61
N SER A 303 -0.39 14.65 -2.58
CA SER A 303 -1.59 14.98 -3.33
C SER A 303 -1.46 14.59 -4.79
N GLN A 304 -2.56 14.09 -5.35
CA GLN A 304 -2.74 13.77 -6.76
C GLN A 304 -4.04 14.40 -7.24
N ARG A 305 -4.05 14.93 -8.45
CA ARG A 305 -5.27 15.38 -9.12
C ARG A 305 -5.49 14.55 -10.37
N LEU A 306 -6.65 13.91 -10.48
CA LEU A 306 -7.06 13.23 -11.70
C LEU A 306 -7.70 14.23 -12.65
N SER A 307 -7.29 14.20 -13.91
CA SER A 307 -7.85 15.10 -14.93
C SER A 307 -9.37 15.00 -15.03
N ALA A 308 -10.03 16.10 -15.41
CA ALA A 308 -11.48 16.12 -15.62
C ALA A 308 -11.94 15.06 -16.65
N HIS A 309 -11.12 14.81 -17.68
CA HIS A 309 -11.40 13.77 -18.68
C HIS A 309 -11.41 12.37 -18.07
N LEU A 310 -10.37 12.00 -17.29
CA LEU A 310 -10.32 10.70 -16.62
C LEU A 310 -11.49 10.56 -15.63
N THR A 311 -11.75 11.60 -14.84
CA THR A 311 -12.85 11.65 -13.87
C THR A 311 -14.21 11.42 -14.54
N GLN A 312 -14.49 12.09 -15.66
CA GLN A 312 -15.74 11.93 -16.39
C GLN A 312 -15.91 10.50 -16.92
N ASN A 313 -14.85 9.88 -17.43
CA ASN A 313 -14.90 8.49 -17.92
C ASN A 313 -15.13 7.50 -16.79
N ILE A 314 -14.48 7.68 -15.63
CA ILE A 314 -14.75 6.88 -14.42
C ILE A 314 -16.22 7.01 -14.02
N ARG A 315 -16.78 8.23 -13.97
CA ARG A 315 -18.20 8.45 -13.65
C ARG A 315 -19.13 7.77 -14.66
N ALA A 316 -18.81 7.82 -15.95
CA ALA A 316 -19.59 7.16 -16.99
C ALA A 316 -19.58 5.63 -16.82
N LEU A 317 -18.43 5.04 -16.46
CA LEU A 317 -18.32 3.61 -16.15
C LEU A 317 -19.10 3.26 -14.87
N CYS A 318 -19.00 4.06 -13.82
CA CYS A 318 -19.77 3.87 -12.60
C CYS A 318 -21.28 3.83 -12.89
N ALA A 319 -21.78 4.78 -13.69
CA ALA A 319 -23.17 4.82 -14.10
C ALA A 319 -23.57 3.62 -14.99
N LYS A 320 -22.70 3.20 -15.91
CA LYS A 320 -22.94 2.05 -16.80
C LYS A 320 -23.03 0.73 -16.03
N HIS A 321 -22.22 0.56 -14.99
CA HIS A 321 -22.14 -0.66 -14.18
C HIS A 321 -23.01 -0.60 -12.91
N GLU A 322 -23.76 0.49 -12.72
CA GLU A 322 -24.64 0.72 -11.56
C GLU A 322 -23.90 0.64 -10.21
N VAL A 323 -22.66 1.13 -10.17
CA VAL A 323 -21.82 1.18 -8.97
C VAL A 323 -21.53 2.61 -8.54
N THR A 324 -21.11 2.79 -7.28
CA THR A 324 -20.68 4.08 -6.77
C THR A 324 -19.23 4.39 -7.15
N LEU A 325 -18.84 5.67 -7.11
CA LEU A 325 -17.46 6.09 -7.31
C LEU A 325 -16.51 5.43 -6.29
N PHE A 326 -16.95 5.29 -5.03
CA PHE A 326 -16.22 4.58 -3.98
C PHE A 326 -15.93 3.14 -4.38
N MET A 327 -16.94 2.37 -4.80
CA MET A 327 -16.78 0.96 -5.19
C MET A 327 -15.76 0.81 -6.32
N PHE A 328 -15.81 1.68 -7.33
CA PHE A 328 -14.87 1.64 -8.46
C PHE A 328 -13.44 1.92 -8.02
N LEU A 329 -13.23 3.03 -7.30
CA LEU A 329 -11.89 3.47 -6.90
C LEU A 329 -11.28 2.52 -5.86
N GLU A 330 -12.05 2.08 -4.86
CA GLU A 330 -11.56 1.13 -3.85
C GLU A 330 -11.21 -0.22 -4.50
N THR A 331 -12.00 -0.71 -5.46
CA THR A 331 -11.66 -1.93 -6.21
C THR A 331 -10.34 -1.76 -6.98
N ALA A 332 -10.15 -0.62 -7.66
CA ALA A 332 -8.89 -0.34 -8.35
C ALA A 332 -7.71 -0.24 -7.36
N PHE A 333 -7.94 0.33 -6.18
CA PHE A 333 -6.93 0.43 -5.14
C PHE A 333 -6.57 -0.95 -4.56
N ALA A 334 -7.54 -1.84 -4.35
CA ALA A 334 -7.31 -3.22 -3.94
C ALA A 334 -6.47 -4.00 -4.98
N VAL A 335 -6.71 -3.77 -6.28
CA VAL A 335 -5.85 -4.30 -7.36
C VAL A 335 -4.43 -3.79 -7.22
N LEU A 336 -4.23 -2.48 -7.00
CA LEU A 336 -2.90 -1.92 -6.79
C LEU A 336 -2.18 -2.59 -5.60
N LEU A 337 -2.83 -2.66 -4.44
CA LEU A 337 -2.27 -3.28 -3.24
C LEU A 337 -1.91 -4.76 -3.48
N SER A 338 -2.78 -5.51 -4.15
CA SER A 338 -2.54 -6.91 -4.53
C SER A 338 -1.29 -7.07 -5.41
N ARG A 339 -1.10 -6.18 -6.38
CA ARG A 339 0.04 -6.25 -7.31
C ARG A 339 1.37 -5.91 -6.64
N TYR A 340 1.37 -5.01 -5.67
CA TYR A 340 2.57 -4.64 -4.90
C TYR A 340 2.94 -5.66 -3.83
N SER A 341 1.95 -6.16 -3.09
CA SER A 341 2.15 -7.13 -2.00
C SER A 341 2.28 -8.57 -2.49
N ASN A 342 1.82 -8.85 -3.72
CA ASN A 342 1.57 -10.20 -4.23
C ASN A 342 0.53 -10.98 -3.39
N GLU A 343 -0.26 -10.31 -2.55
CA GLU A 343 -1.39 -10.89 -1.83
C GLU A 343 -2.64 -10.91 -2.71
N LYS A 344 -3.49 -11.93 -2.52
CA LYS A 344 -4.77 -12.04 -3.21
C LYS A 344 -5.96 -11.75 -2.32
N ASP A 345 -5.76 -11.62 -1.02
CA ASP A 345 -6.81 -11.31 -0.04
C ASP A 345 -6.47 -9.96 0.58
N ILE A 346 -7.11 -8.90 0.10
CA ILE A 346 -6.79 -7.52 0.45
C ILE A 346 -7.81 -7.00 1.44
N VAL A 347 -7.33 -6.47 2.57
CA VAL A 347 -8.16 -5.93 3.63
C VAL A 347 -7.89 -4.43 3.79
N VAL A 348 -8.92 -3.62 3.62
CA VAL A 348 -8.87 -2.16 3.74
C VAL A 348 -9.97 -1.68 4.69
N GLY A 349 -9.65 -0.69 5.51
CA GLY A 349 -10.63 -0.01 6.35
C GLY A 349 -11.41 1.06 5.58
N MET A 350 -12.72 1.11 5.80
CA MET A 350 -13.59 2.17 5.28
C MET A 350 -14.27 2.91 6.46
N PRO A 351 -13.93 4.17 6.73
CA PRO A 351 -14.66 4.97 7.70
C PRO A 351 -16.06 5.30 7.17
N ILE A 352 -17.07 5.19 8.03
CA ILE A 352 -18.47 5.54 7.73
C ILE A 352 -19.01 6.52 8.76
N ALA A 353 -20.00 7.32 8.37
CA ALA A 353 -20.58 8.34 9.26
C ALA A 353 -21.37 7.74 10.45
N GLY A 354 -21.90 6.52 10.32
CA GLY A 354 -22.67 5.84 11.37
C GLY A 354 -24.04 6.49 11.70
N ARG A 355 -24.54 7.38 10.82
CA ARG A 355 -25.78 8.15 11.03
C ARG A 355 -26.97 7.55 10.28
N ARG A 356 -27.38 6.32 10.63
CA ARG A 356 -28.56 5.66 10.02
C ARG A 356 -29.90 6.21 10.52
N HIS A 357 -29.94 6.80 11.71
CA HIS A 357 -31.17 7.29 12.33
C HIS A 357 -31.34 8.79 12.05
N ARG A 358 -32.49 9.21 11.52
CA ARG A 358 -32.72 10.62 11.14
C ARG A 358 -32.54 11.59 12.33
N ASP A 359 -32.98 11.18 13.52
CA ASP A 359 -32.86 12.03 14.73
C ASP A 359 -31.42 12.33 15.16
N ILE A 360 -30.41 11.57 14.70
CA ILE A 360 -28.99 11.84 15.01
C ILE A 360 -28.27 12.67 13.94
N GLU A 361 -28.86 12.87 12.75
CA GLU A 361 -28.27 13.71 11.69
C GLU A 361 -27.91 15.13 12.15
N PRO A 362 -28.74 15.86 12.93
CA PRO A 362 -28.44 17.24 13.33
C PRO A 362 -27.50 17.35 14.55
N LEU A 363 -27.08 16.23 15.16
CA LEU A 363 -26.32 16.26 16.41
C LEU A 363 -24.81 16.44 16.18
N ILE A 364 -24.17 17.21 17.05
CA ILE A 364 -22.73 17.12 17.26
C ILE A 364 -22.45 15.92 18.16
N GLY A 365 -21.54 15.05 17.73
CA GLY A 365 -21.20 13.81 18.44
C GLY A 365 -20.24 12.92 17.66
N PHE A 366 -19.78 11.84 18.29
CA PHE A 366 -18.89 10.88 17.66
C PHE A 366 -19.66 9.64 17.18
N PHE A 367 -20.09 9.62 15.91
CA PHE A 367 -20.88 8.51 15.34
C PHE A 367 -20.08 7.63 14.39
N VAL A 368 -18.85 8.03 14.04
CA VAL A 368 -18.02 7.33 13.07
C VAL A 368 -17.81 5.88 13.50
N ASN A 369 -18.02 4.98 12.55
CA ASN A 369 -17.64 3.57 12.66
C ASN A 369 -16.67 3.23 11.52
N SER A 370 -16.03 2.07 11.59
CA SER A 370 -15.14 1.59 10.53
C SER A 370 -15.59 0.21 10.06
N LEU A 371 -15.78 0.07 8.75
CA LEU A 371 -16.06 -1.22 8.11
C LEU A 371 -14.76 -1.81 7.57
N VAL A 372 -14.73 -3.14 7.50
CA VAL A 372 -13.60 -3.89 6.97
C VAL A 372 -13.99 -4.41 5.59
N ILE A 373 -13.35 -3.89 4.55
CA ILE A 373 -13.58 -4.32 3.16
C ILE A 373 -12.53 -5.37 2.83
N ARG A 374 -13.00 -6.59 2.56
CA ARG A 374 -12.17 -7.74 2.18
C ARG A 374 -12.39 -8.07 0.71
N THR A 375 -11.37 -7.87 -0.10
CA THR A 375 -11.42 -8.07 -1.55
C THR A 375 -10.59 -9.30 -1.92
N ASP A 376 -11.23 -10.30 -2.52
CA ASP A 376 -10.59 -11.53 -2.99
C ASP A 376 -10.26 -11.45 -4.49
N LEU A 377 -8.96 -11.51 -4.80
CA LEU A 377 -8.37 -11.48 -6.14
C LEU A 377 -7.72 -12.82 -6.53
N SER A 378 -8.04 -13.94 -5.86
CA SER A 378 -7.39 -15.24 -6.07
C SER A 378 -7.61 -15.86 -7.46
N GLY A 379 -8.67 -15.46 -8.16
CA GLY A 379 -8.99 -15.91 -9.52
C GLY A 379 -8.41 -15.03 -10.64
N PRO A 380 -8.46 -15.50 -11.90
CA PRO A 380 -8.12 -14.71 -13.08
C PRO A 380 -9.27 -13.76 -13.46
N LEU A 381 -9.75 -12.98 -12.50
CA LEU A 381 -10.91 -12.10 -12.64
C LEU A 381 -10.60 -10.94 -13.58
N THR A 382 -11.57 -10.54 -14.40
CA THR A 382 -11.55 -9.24 -15.09
C THR A 382 -11.89 -8.13 -14.09
N PHE A 383 -11.64 -6.86 -14.46
CA PHE A 383 -11.99 -5.75 -13.57
C PHE A 383 -13.51 -5.64 -13.40
N SER A 384 -14.30 -5.83 -14.46
CA SER A 384 -15.76 -5.84 -14.39
C SER A 384 -16.31 -6.91 -13.42
N GLU A 385 -15.73 -8.11 -13.42
CA GLU A 385 -16.11 -9.19 -12.52
C GLU A 385 -15.75 -8.87 -11.06
N LEU A 386 -14.51 -8.43 -10.84
CA LEU A 386 -14.03 -8.05 -9.51
C LEU A 386 -14.85 -6.89 -8.93
N LEU A 387 -15.14 -5.87 -9.73
CA LEU A 387 -15.96 -4.72 -9.33
C LEU A 387 -17.36 -5.16 -8.90
N LYS A 388 -17.99 -6.09 -9.64
CA LYS A 388 -19.31 -6.63 -9.28
C LYS A 388 -19.27 -7.44 -7.98
N GLN A 389 -18.25 -8.28 -7.81
CA GLN A 389 -18.05 -9.05 -6.58
C GLN A 389 -17.83 -8.13 -5.39
N ASN A 390 -16.90 -7.19 -5.51
CA ASN A 390 -16.54 -6.29 -4.43
C ASN A 390 -17.66 -5.31 -4.09
N SER A 391 -18.43 -4.84 -5.07
CA SER A 391 -19.61 -4.01 -4.81
C SER A 391 -20.64 -4.74 -3.94
N ARG A 392 -20.84 -6.06 -4.11
CA ARG A 392 -21.68 -6.86 -3.22
C ARG A 392 -21.10 -6.94 -1.82
N THR A 393 -19.80 -7.22 -1.69
CA THR A 393 -19.11 -7.23 -0.39
C THR A 393 -19.28 -5.90 0.34
N ILE A 394 -19.13 -4.77 -0.35
CA ILE A 394 -19.30 -3.43 0.22
C ILE A 394 -20.74 -3.20 0.66
N LEU A 395 -21.75 -3.59 -0.14
CA LEU A 395 -23.15 -3.46 0.23
C LEU A 395 -23.51 -4.33 1.45
N ASP A 396 -23.07 -5.59 1.46
CA ASP A 396 -23.27 -6.49 2.60
C ASP A 396 -22.62 -5.93 3.87
N ALA A 397 -21.43 -5.32 3.75
CA ALA A 397 -20.78 -4.62 4.86
C ALA A 397 -21.61 -3.44 5.36
N TYR A 398 -22.22 -2.65 4.46
CA TYR A 398 -23.14 -1.57 4.83
C TYR A 398 -24.42 -2.07 5.51
N GLU A 399 -24.95 -3.23 5.14
CA GLU A 399 -26.11 -3.84 5.83
C GLU A 399 -25.77 -4.19 7.29
N HIS A 400 -24.51 -4.53 7.55
CA HIS A 400 -23.98 -4.92 8.85
C HIS A 400 -23.17 -3.81 9.55
N GLN A 401 -23.38 -2.56 9.13
CA GLN A 401 -22.57 -1.41 9.56
C GLN A 401 -22.77 -1.00 11.02
N ASP A 402 -23.83 -1.50 11.66
CA ASP A 402 -24.20 -1.12 13.01
C ASP A 402 -23.35 -1.82 14.08
N LEU A 403 -22.63 -2.88 13.73
CA LEU A 403 -21.67 -3.50 14.64
C LEU A 403 -20.49 -2.53 14.87
N PRO A 404 -20.23 -2.09 16.10
CA PRO A 404 -19.07 -1.28 16.40
C PRO A 404 -17.79 -2.05 16.07
N PHE A 405 -16.86 -1.40 15.38
CA PHE A 405 -15.58 -1.98 15.00
C PHE A 405 -14.83 -2.58 16.20
N GLU A 406 -15.01 -2.02 17.40
CA GLU A 406 -14.30 -2.48 18.59
C GLU A 406 -14.78 -3.84 19.08
N MET A 407 -16.08 -4.09 19.00
CA MET A 407 -16.65 -5.39 19.31
C MET A 407 -16.12 -6.44 18.33
N LEU A 408 -15.94 -6.05 17.06
CA LEU A 408 -15.33 -6.91 16.06
C LEU A 408 -13.88 -7.23 16.40
N VAL A 409 -13.08 -6.24 16.80
CA VAL A 409 -11.69 -6.45 17.18
C VAL A 409 -11.58 -7.36 18.41
N GLU A 410 -12.40 -7.17 19.44
CA GLU A 410 -12.42 -8.04 20.63
C GLU A 410 -12.65 -9.52 20.29
N LYS A 411 -13.39 -9.80 19.22
CA LYS A 411 -13.68 -11.17 18.76
C LYS A 411 -12.63 -11.76 17.83
N ILE A 412 -12.09 -10.96 16.91
CA ILE A 412 -11.25 -11.46 15.81
C ILE A 412 -9.74 -11.25 16.08
N CYS A 413 -9.37 -10.22 16.84
CA CYS A 413 -7.99 -9.90 17.16
C CYS A 413 -7.85 -9.56 18.66
N PRO A 414 -7.99 -10.56 19.54
CA PRO A 414 -7.96 -10.34 20.99
C PRO A 414 -6.56 -9.93 21.49
N GLU A 415 -5.50 -10.40 20.84
CA GLU A 415 -4.12 -9.99 21.14
C GLU A 415 -3.82 -8.63 20.51
N ARG A 416 -3.50 -7.65 21.35
CA ARG A 416 -3.21 -6.28 20.91
C ARG A 416 -1.71 -6.10 20.65
N ASN A 417 -1.41 -5.42 19.56
CA ASN A 417 -0.05 -4.99 19.21
C ASN A 417 0.03 -3.46 19.29
N LEU A 418 1.13 -2.93 19.81
CA LEU A 418 1.38 -1.48 19.89
C LEU A 418 2.01 -0.92 18.61
N ASN A 419 2.44 -1.79 17.70
CA ASN A 419 3.20 -1.40 16.49
C ASN A 419 2.28 -1.08 15.30
N HIS A 420 1.00 -1.47 15.35
CA HIS A 420 0.06 -1.31 14.24
C HIS A 420 -1.39 -1.41 14.72
N ASN A 421 -2.32 -0.90 13.91
CA ASN A 421 -3.75 -1.07 14.15
C ASN A 421 -4.21 -2.53 14.02
N PRO A 422 -5.24 -2.96 14.76
CA PRO A 422 -5.82 -4.28 14.60
C PRO A 422 -6.63 -4.38 13.29
N VAL A 423 -6.66 -5.57 12.70
CA VAL A 423 -7.46 -5.95 11.51
C VAL A 423 -7.03 -5.29 10.20
N PHE A 424 -6.88 -3.96 10.15
CA PHE A 424 -6.40 -3.25 8.97
C PHE A 424 -5.48 -2.09 9.35
N GLN A 425 -4.53 -1.78 8.46
CA GLN A 425 -3.58 -0.67 8.63
C GLN A 425 -3.61 0.32 7.46
N ILE A 426 -4.48 0.08 6.47
CA ILE A 426 -4.70 0.95 5.32
C ILE A 426 -6.16 1.36 5.30
N ILE A 427 -6.42 2.66 5.07
CA ILE A 427 -7.78 3.20 4.90
C ILE A 427 -7.97 3.73 3.49
N PHE A 428 -9.17 3.53 2.94
CA PHE A 428 -9.63 4.18 1.73
C PHE A 428 -11.00 4.85 1.96
N ALA A 429 -11.13 6.11 1.58
CA ALA A 429 -12.36 6.88 1.74
C ALA A 429 -12.61 7.82 0.54
N VAL A 430 -13.88 7.99 0.17
CA VAL A 430 -14.34 9.04 -0.77
C VAL A 430 -15.22 10.02 0.01
N GLN A 431 -14.92 11.30 -0.07
CA GLN A 431 -15.59 12.37 0.65
C GLN A 431 -16.25 13.37 -0.30
N ASN A 432 -17.54 13.64 -0.05
CA ASN A 432 -18.35 14.48 -0.94
C ASN A 432 -18.51 15.93 -0.43
N ASN A 433 -18.12 16.24 0.83
CA ASN A 433 -18.61 17.44 1.53
C ASN A 433 -17.54 18.33 2.23
N GLN A 434 -16.24 18.06 2.12
CA GLN A 434 -15.22 18.74 2.97
C GLN A 434 -14.16 19.58 2.23
N GLN A 435 -14.29 19.75 0.92
CA GLN A 435 -13.19 20.26 0.10
C GLN A 435 -12.77 21.71 0.41
N ASP A 436 -13.73 22.57 0.79
CA ASP A 436 -13.43 23.98 1.04
C ASP A 436 -12.66 24.22 2.37
N PHE A 437 -12.64 23.27 3.33
CA PHE A 437 -12.04 23.50 4.65
C PHE A 437 -10.63 22.93 4.83
N ILE A 438 -10.28 21.86 4.10
CA ILE A 438 -8.95 21.24 4.20
C ILE A 438 -7.91 22.06 3.41
N TRP A 439 -8.33 22.69 2.31
CA TRP A 439 -7.47 23.43 1.39
C TRP A 439 -7.15 24.86 1.84
N ASP A 440 -7.93 25.45 2.74
CA ASP A 440 -7.64 26.80 3.28
C ASP A 440 -6.43 26.82 4.25
N GLN A 441 -5.85 25.64 4.58
CA GLN A 441 -4.57 25.55 5.28
C GLN A 441 -3.36 25.86 4.38
N GLU A 442 -3.51 25.87 3.04
CA GLU A 442 -2.45 26.30 2.10
C GLU A 442 -2.02 27.77 2.35
N HIS A 443 -2.86 28.58 3.00
CA HIS A 443 -2.51 29.97 3.28
C HIS A 443 -1.62 30.21 4.52
N ILE A 444 -1.20 29.16 5.24
CA ILE A 444 -0.35 29.31 6.45
C ILE A 444 1.00 28.54 6.36
N VAL A 445 1.16 27.60 5.43
CA VAL A 445 2.40 26.82 5.24
C VAL A 445 2.96 27.11 3.86
N SER A 446 4.23 27.54 3.80
CA SER A 446 4.94 27.88 2.57
C SER A 446 4.97 26.72 1.57
N ASP A 447 4.80 27.03 0.28
CA ASP A 447 4.80 26.19 -0.93
C ASP A 447 6.01 25.22 -1.13
N GLU A 448 6.91 25.06 -0.16
CA GLU A 448 8.15 24.29 -0.35
C GLU A 448 8.21 22.95 0.42
N GLU A 449 7.30 22.66 1.35
CA GLU A 449 7.31 21.40 2.10
C GLU A 449 5.91 20.74 2.17
N LYS A 450 5.84 19.44 1.82
CA LYS A 450 4.64 18.62 2.01
C LYS A 450 4.23 18.65 3.49
N PRO A 451 2.98 19.00 3.84
CA PRO A 451 2.60 19.20 5.24
C PRO A 451 2.68 17.88 6.01
N LEU A 452 3.10 17.98 7.27
CA LEU A 452 3.01 16.89 8.24
C LEU A 452 1.64 16.96 8.92
N LEU A 453 0.96 15.82 8.99
CA LEU A 453 -0.28 15.63 9.72
C LEU A 453 -0.12 14.50 10.74
N THR A 454 -1.06 14.40 11.68
CA THR A 454 -1.19 13.18 12.47
C THR A 454 -1.80 12.09 11.61
N THR A 455 -1.11 10.97 11.39
CA THR A 455 -1.68 9.77 10.78
C THR A 455 -2.01 8.75 11.87
N ARG A 456 -3.11 8.01 11.70
CA ARG A 456 -3.46 6.92 12.62
C ARG A 456 -3.21 5.56 12.00
N PHE A 457 -2.98 5.48 10.70
CA PHE A 457 -2.79 4.26 9.93
C PHE A 457 -1.46 4.32 9.18
N ASP A 458 -1.01 3.18 8.66
CA ASP A 458 0.23 3.13 7.89
C ASP A 458 0.07 3.95 6.59
N LEU A 459 -1.12 3.85 5.97
CA LEU A 459 -1.52 4.64 4.82
C LEU A 459 -3.02 4.99 4.87
N GLU A 460 -3.35 6.26 4.70
CA GLU A 460 -4.72 6.73 4.51
C GLU A 460 -4.88 7.35 3.12
N VAL A 461 -5.88 6.92 2.36
CA VAL A 461 -6.19 7.46 1.02
C VAL A 461 -7.58 8.08 1.04
N HIS A 462 -7.66 9.38 0.80
CA HIS A 462 -8.89 10.17 0.81
C HIS A 462 -9.12 10.83 -0.54
N VAL A 463 -10.26 10.55 -1.17
CA VAL A 463 -10.66 11.13 -2.46
C VAL A 463 -11.70 12.22 -2.25
N TYR A 464 -11.56 13.36 -2.91
CA TYR A 464 -12.47 14.51 -2.86
C TYR A 464 -12.90 14.91 -4.27
N GLU A 465 -14.19 15.21 -4.43
CA GLU A 465 -14.76 15.64 -5.71
C GLU A 465 -14.78 17.17 -5.86
N ASP A 466 -13.92 17.74 -6.73
CA ASP A 466 -14.01 19.16 -7.09
C ASP A 466 -15.17 19.38 -8.07
N GLU A 467 -16.35 19.71 -7.54
CA GLU A 467 -17.53 19.96 -8.35
C GLU A 467 -17.35 21.15 -9.31
N LYS A 468 -16.53 22.14 -8.96
CA LYS A 468 -16.31 23.34 -9.79
C LYS A 468 -15.48 23.00 -11.02
N LYS A 469 -14.48 22.12 -10.88
CA LYS A 469 -13.58 21.73 -11.97
C LYS A 469 -13.95 20.40 -12.63
N GLY A 470 -14.80 19.60 -12.00
CA GLY A 470 -15.13 18.24 -12.44
C GLY A 470 -13.95 17.27 -12.30
N GLU A 471 -13.05 17.53 -11.35
CA GLU A 471 -11.82 16.76 -11.10
C GLU A 471 -11.91 15.97 -9.79
N LEU A 472 -11.10 14.93 -9.64
CA LEU A 472 -10.90 14.24 -8.37
C LEU A 472 -9.56 14.62 -7.78
N SER A 473 -9.54 15.02 -6.51
CA SER A 473 -8.32 15.20 -5.73
C SER A 473 -8.14 14.02 -4.79
N ILE A 474 -6.97 13.40 -4.78
CA ILE A 474 -6.64 12.25 -3.92
C ILE A 474 -5.51 12.67 -2.98
N LEU A 475 -5.74 12.53 -1.68
CA LEU A 475 -4.76 12.76 -0.63
C LEU A 475 -4.32 11.43 -0.04
N TRP A 476 -3.00 11.21 -0.03
CA TRP A 476 -2.35 10.05 0.56
C TRP A 476 -1.58 10.53 1.79
N ILE A 477 -1.91 10.00 2.96
CA ILE A 477 -1.23 10.30 4.22
C ILE A 477 -0.49 9.05 4.64
N ALA A 478 0.84 9.07 4.58
CA ALA A 478 1.68 7.91 4.84
C ALA A 478 2.52 8.10 6.10
N ASP A 479 2.63 7.07 6.94
CA ASP A 479 3.50 7.06 8.13
C ASP A 479 4.98 7.20 7.71
N THR A 480 5.62 8.28 8.17
CA THR A 480 7.00 8.61 7.81
C THR A 480 8.03 7.63 8.39
N SER A 481 7.65 6.85 9.40
CA SER A 481 8.48 5.77 9.95
C SER A 481 8.50 4.52 9.07
N LEU A 482 7.54 4.37 8.14
CA LEU A 482 7.38 3.19 7.29
C LEU A 482 7.72 3.46 5.82
N PHE A 483 7.36 4.66 5.32
CA PHE A 483 7.44 5.00 3.90
C PHE A 483 8.30 6.23 3.63
N ASN A 484 9.09 6.14 2.57
CA ASN A 484 9.80 7.26 1.98
C ASN A 484 8.87 8.02 1.02
N SER A 485 9.07 9.34 0.93
CA SER A 485 8.26 10.20 0.04
C SER A 485 8.23 9.70 -1.41
N ASP A 486 9.38 9.31 -1.95
CA ASP A 486 9.51 8.87 -3.35
C ASP A 486 8.73 7.58 -3.62
N THR A 487 8.60 6.71 -2.62
CA THR A 487 7.81 5.46 -2.73
C THR A 487 6.33 5.78 -2.85
N ILE A 488 5.83 6.70 -2.02
CA ILE A 488 4.44 7.17 -2.11
C ILE A 488 4.21 7.89 -3.45
N ASP A 489 5.09 8.78 -3.88
CA ASP A 489 4.94 9.50 -5.16
C ASP A 489 4.88 8.54 -6.37
N ARG A 490 5.66 7.45 -6.37
CA ARG A 490 5.51 6.39 -7.38
C ARG A 490 4.16 5.68 -7.30
N LEU A 491 3.67 5.37 -6.10
CA LEU A 491 2.35 4.74 -5.92
C LEU A 491 1.21 5.60 -6.46
N LEU A 492 1.24 6.92 -6.24
CA LEU A 492 0.27 7.86 -6.80
C LEU A 492 0.25 7.76 -8.34
N ALA A 493 1.42 7.91 -8.98
CA ALA A 493 1.53 7.86 -10.43
C ALA A 493 1.07 6.50 -11.02
N ASN A 494 1.39 5.42 -10.31
CA ASN A 494 1.00 4.07 -10.69
C ASN A 494 -0.49 3.81 -10.52
N TYR A 495 -1.11 4.36 -9.47
CA TYR A 495 -2.54 4.26 -9.26
C TYR A 495 -3.33 4.96 -10.39
N GLU A 496 -2.91 6.16 -10.79
CA GLU A 496 -3.50 6.85 -11.94
C GLU A 496 -3.28 6.09 -13.25
N THR A 497 -2.09 5.53 -13.47
CA THR A 497 -1.83 4.68 -14.65
C THR A 497 -2.73 3.44 -14.68
N LEU A 498 -2.96 2.82 -13.52
CA LEU A 498 -3.91 1.71 -13.38
C LEU A 498 -5.35 2.15 -13.71
N LEU A 499 -5.80 3.30 -13.18
CA LEU A 499 -7.13 3.84 -13.48
C LEU A 499 -7.30 4.12 -14.98
N ILE A 500 -6.29 4.71 -15.64
CA ILE A 500 -6.29 4.93 -17.08
C ILE A 500 -6.39 3.59 -17.83
N SER A 501 -5.64 2.58 -17.40
CA SER A 501 -5.64 1.25 -18.02
C SER A 501 -7.00 0.55 -17.87
N ILE A 502 -7.61 0.61 -16.69
CA ILE A 502 -8.97 0.09 -16.43
C ILE A 502 -9.98 0.80 -17.33
N VAL A 503 -9.97 2.14 -17.35
CA VAL A 503 -10.89 2.92 -18.18
C VAL A 503 -10.73 2.59 -19.66
N GLY A 504 -9.50 2.45 -20.14
CA GLY A 504 -9.19 2.10 -21.52
C GLY A 504 -9.77 0.75 -21.91
N VAL A 505 -9.52 -0.28 -21.09
CA VAL A 505 -10.03 -1.64 -21.31
C VAL A 505 -11.56 -1.70 -21.26
N MET A 506 -12.20 -1.10 -20.25
CA MET A 506 -13.66 -1.16 -20.07
C MET A 506 -14.44 -0.31 -21.09
N SER A 507 -13.77 0.64 -21.74
CA SER A 507 -14.37 1.51 -22.77
C SER A 507 -14.12 1.00 -24.19
N ASP A 508 -13.19 0.07 -24.40
CA ASP A 508 -12.88 -0.46 -25.73
C ASP A 508 -13.85 -1.58 -26.13
N HIS A 509 -14.73 -1.27 -27.07
CA HIS A 509 -15.75 -2.20 -27.56
C HIS A 509 -15.19 -3.18 -28.62
N SER A 510 -13.93 -3.03 -29.01
CA SER A 510 -13.24 -3.93 -29.96
C SER A 510 -12.57 -5.11 -29.27
N VAL A 511 -12.40 -5.05 -27.96
CA VAL A 511 -11.88 -6.14 -27.13
C VAL A 511 -13.04 -7.07 -26.77
N ASN A 512 -13.01 -8.30 -27.27
CA ASN A 512 -14.06 -9.28 -26.99
C ASN A 512 -13.98 -9.84 -25.56
N ASP A 513 -12.78 -9.87 -24.95
CA ASP A 513 -12.52 -10.39 -23.61
C ASP A 513 -11.62 -9.43 -22.83
N GLU A 514 -12.11 -8.88 -21.71
CA GLU A 514 -11.29 -8.07 -20.80
C GLU A 514 -10.13 -8.92 -20.23
N PRO A 515 -8.89 -8.39 -20.16
CA PRO A 515 -7.78 -9.08 -19.50
C PRO A 515 -8.02 -9.24 -18.00
N SER A 516 -7.28 -10.16 -17.38
CA SER A 516 -7.29 -10.28 -15.92
C SER A 516 -6.72 -9.03 -15.26
N VAL A 517 -7.23 -8.69 -14.06
CA VAL A 517 -6.68 -7.62 -13.21
C VAL A 517 -5.19 -7.81 -12.88
N HIS A 518 -4.69 -9.05 -12.94
CA HIS A 518 -3.28 -9.38 -12.73
C HIS A 518 -2.38 -8.97 -13.90
N ASP A 519 -2.96 -8.73 -15.07
CA ASP A 519 -2.23 -8.38 -16.31
C ASP A 519 -2.39 -6.91 -16.69
N LEU A 520 -3.24 -6.16 -15.98
CA LEU A 520 -3.43 -4.73 -16.23
C LEU A 520 -2.11 -3.96 -16.03
N PRO A 521 -1.71 -3.12 -16.99
CA PRO A 521 -0.59 -2.20 -16.80
C PRO A 521 -0.89 -1.20 -15.68
N PHE A 522 0.08 -0.99 -14.79
CA PHE A 522 -0.03 0.00 -13.72
C PHE A 522 1.25 0.82 -13.52
N LEU A 523 2.37 0.47 -14.18
CA LEU A 523 3.62 1.22 -14.04
C LEU A 523 3.58 2.48 -14.89
N ALA A 524 3.78 3.63 -14.23
CA ALA A 524 3.97 4.91 -14.86
C ALA A 524 5.22 4.90 -15.75
N ASP A 525 5.20 5.69 -16.83
CA ASP A 525 6.25 5.69 -17.85
C ASP A 525 7.64 6.02 -17.27
N ALA A 526 7.71 6.92 -16.28
CA ALA A 526 8.96 7.27 -15.61
C ALA A 526 9.59 6.07 -14.87
N GLU A 527 8.78 5.31 -14.14
CA GLU A 527 9.26 4.11 -13.44
C GLU A 527 9.62 3.00 -14.42
N LYS A 528 8.79 2.80 -15.46
CA LYS A 528 9.10 1.85 -16.53
C LYS A 528 10.41 2.19 -17.23
N HIS A 529 10.67 3.48 -17.51
CA HIS A 529 11.93 3.94 -18.07
C HIS A 529 13.11 3.64 -17.15
N MET A 530 12.99 3.95 -15.85
CA MET A 530 14.02 3.68 -14.86
C MET A 530 14.37 2.18 -14.79
N LEU A 531 13.36 1.30 -14.69
CA LEU A 531 13.55 -0.15 -14.64
C LEU A 531 14.19 -0.71 -15.92
N LEU A 532 13.77 -0.22 -17.10
CA LEU A 532 14.22 -0.78 -18.38
C LEU A 532 15.54 -0.19 -18.89
N ASN A 533 15.82 1.07 -18.59
CA ASN A 533 16.93 1.80 -19.22
C ASN A 533 18.00 2.25 -18.22
N GLU A 534 17.63 2.58 -16.98
CA GLU A 534 18.58 3.12 -15.99
C GLU A 534 19.19 2.02 -15.12
N LEU A 535 18.38 1.06 -14.64
CA LEU A 535 18.85 -0.02 -13.79
C LEU A 535 19.51 -1.19 -14.54
N ASN A 536 19.31 -1.32 -15.85
CA ASN A 536 19.90 -2.39 -16.66
C ASN A 536 21.40 -2.21 -16.97
N GLY A 537 22.00 -1.10 -16.51
CA GLY A 537 23.43 -0.82 -16.69
C GLY A 537 23.85 -0.52 -18.13
N PRO A 538 25.12 -0.15 -18.36
CA PRO A 538 25.60 0.19 -19.69
C PRO A 538 25.69 -1.04 -20.59
N GLN A 539 25.20 -0.92 -21.84
CA GLN A 539 25.45 -1.91 -22.88
C GLN A 539 26.87 -1.73 -23.44
N THR A 540 27.85 -2.37 -22.80
CA THR A 540 29.24 -2.37 -23.30
C THR A 540 29.43 -3.43 -24.37
N GLN A 541 30.04 -3.04 -25.50
CA GLN A 541 30.43 -3.98 -26.54
C GLN A 541 31.80 -4.58 -26.21
N TYR A 542 31.79 -5.76 -25.61
CA TYR A 542 33.01 -6.56 -25.45
C TYR A 542 33.30 -7.40 -26.70
N GLN A 543 34.56 -7.84 -26.84
CA GLN A 543 34.99 -8.71 -27.94
C GLN A 543 34.25 -10.05 -27.86
N ARG A 544 33.62 -10.46 -28.97
CA ARG A 544 32.84 -11.69 -29.10
C ARG A 544 33.52 -12.65 -30.07
N GLY A 545 33.01 -13.87 -30.14
CA GLY A 545 33.48 -14.93 -31.03
C GLY A 545 34.68 -15.70 -30.50
N LEU A 546 35.18 -15.36 -29.30
CA LEU A 546 36.35 -15.98 -28.70
C LEU A 546 35.98 -16.98 -27.60
N CYS A 547 36.83 -17.97 -27.44
CA CYS A 547 36.92 -18.82 -26.27
C CYS A 547 37.85 -18.19 -25.22
N PHE A 548 37.62 -18.53 -23.95
CA PHE A 548 38.37 -17.96 -22.83
C PHE A 548 39.90 -18.17 -22.93
N HIS A 549 40.33 -19.34 -23.43
CA HIS A 549 41.75 -19.61 -23.61
C HIS A 549 42.39 -18.75 -24.72
N GLU A 550 41.62 -18.28 -25.70
CA GLU A 550 42.12 -17.38 -26.75
C GLU A 550 42.44 -16.00 -26.17
N LEU A 551 41.64 -15.50 -25.22
CA LEU A 551 41.99 -14.28 -24.46
C LEU A 551 43.30 -14.44 -23.69
N PHE A 552 43.53 -15.62 -23.10
CA PHE A 552 44.78 -15.93 -22.43
C PHE A 552 45.96 -15.97 -23.42
N GLU A 553 45.78 -16.58 -24.59
CA GLU A 553 46.80 -16.63 -25.65
C GLU A 553 47.17 -15.23 -26.17
N GLU A 554 46.20 -14.32 -26.31
CA GLU A 554 46.47 -12.91 -26.63
C GLU A 554 47.39 -12.26 -25.58
N GLN A 555 47.17 -12.52 -24.29
CA GLN A 555 48.05 -12.01 -23.23
C GLN A 555 49.44 -12.65 -23.25
N VAL A 556 49.53 -13.93 -23.58
CA VAL A 556 50.83 -14.63 -23.74
C VAL A 556 51.65 -14.00 -24.86
N ALA A 557 51.01 -13.66 -25.99
CA ALA A 557 51.68 -13.00 -27.11
C ALA A 557 52.21 -11.60 -26.74
N LEU A 558 51.49 -10.87 -25.88
CA LEU A 558 51.88 -9.53 -25.43
C LEU A 558 52.97 -9.55 -24.35
N TYR A 559 52.93 -10.53 -23.42
CA TYR A 559 53.78 -10.55 -22.22
C TYR A 559 54.38 -11.92 -21.91
N PRO A 560 55.13 -12.55 -22.83
CA PRO A 560 55.57 -13.95 -22.71
C PRO A 560 56.40 -14.23 -21.44
N GLU A 561 57.31 -13.32 -21.10
CA GLU A 561 58.25 -13.48 -19.98
C GLU A 561 57.70 -12.99 -18.62
N LYS A 562 56.53 -12.34 -18.58
CA LYS A 562 55.96 -11.88 -17.31
C LYS A 562 55.46 -13.08 -16.50
N THR A 563 55.56 -12.97 -15.17
CA THR A 563 55.01 -13.99 -14.25
C THR A 563 53.49 -14.04 -14.35
N ALA A 564 52.94 -15.20 -14.67
CA ALA A 564 51.50 -15.45 -14.77
C ALA A 564 50.93 -16.10 -13.51
N LEU A 565 51.67 -17.03 -12.91
CA LEU A 565 51.19 -17.86 -11.80
C LEU A 565 52.28 -18.09 -10.76
N ILE A 566 51.93 -17.98 -9.48
CA ILE A 566 52.83 -18.19 -8.34
C ILE A 566 52.17 -19.18 -7.37
N PHE A 567 52.93 -20.17 -6.91
CA PHE A 567 52.50 -21.12 -5.88
C PHE A 567 53.67 -21.48 -4.97
N GLY A 568 53.65 -20.98 -3.72
CA GLY A 568 54.81 -21.06 -2.83
C GLY A 568 56.02 -20.34 -3.44
N GLU A 569 57.18 -21.01 -3.41
CA GLU A 569 58.43 -20.50 -3.99
C GLU A 569 58.55 -20.71 -5.51
N HIS A 570 57.54 -21.31 -6.15
CA HIS A 570 57.55 -21.62 -7.58
C HIS A 570 56.68 -20.63 -8.37
N SER A 571 57.15 -20.27 -9.57
CA SER A 571 56.41 -19.39 -10.47
C SER A 571 56.54 -19.83 -11.93
N LEU A 572 55.50 -19.58 -12.73
CA LEU A 572 55.51 -19.77 -14.18
C LEU A 572 55.33 -18.42 -14.88
N SER A 573 56.08 -18.20 -15.98
CA SER A 573 55.79 -17.11 -16.90
C SER A 573 54.56 -17.44 -17.76
N TYR A 574 53.98 -16.43 -18.42
CA TYR A 574 52.88 -16.64 -19.38
C TYR A 574 53.26 -17.65 -20.46
N GLN A 575 54.46 -17.54 -21.03
CA GLN A 575 54.94 -18.46 -22.05
C GLN A 575 55.04 -19.89 -21.52
N VAL A 576 55.69 -20.11 -20.37
CA VAL A 576 55.86 -21.47 -19.82
C VAL A 576 54.51 -22.09 -19.45
N LEU A 577 53.58 -21.32 -18.88
CA LEU A 577 52.24 -21.78 -18.58
C LEU A 577 51.49 -22.18 -19.86
N ASN A 578 51.59 -21.38 -20.92
CA ASN A 578 50.96 -21.65 -22.20
C ASN A 578 51.52 -22.90 -22.88
N GLU A 579 52.85 -23.05 -22.91
CA GLU A 579 53.52 -24.22 -23.48
C GLU A 579 53.11 -25.51 -22.78
N GLN A 580 53.07 -25.52 -21.44
CA GLN A 580 52.60 -26.67 -20.66
C GLN A 580 51.12 -27.00 -20.91
N ALA A 581 50.27 -25.98 -21.01
CA ALA A 581 48.86 -26.15 -21.32
C ALA A 581 48.65 -26.67 -22.76
N ASN A 582 49.45 -26.20 -23.72
CA ASN A 582 49.42 -26.66 -25.11
C ASN A 582 49.84 -28.14 -25.22
N GLN A 583 50.90 -28.55 -24.53
CA GLN A 583 51.35 -29.94 -24.49
C GLN A 583 50.26 -30.87 -23.95
N LEU A 584 49.56 -30.45 -22.88
CA LEU A 584 48.41 -31.18 -22.36
C LEU A 584 47.26 -31.20 -23.37
N ALA A 585 46.97 -30.08 -24.03
CA ALA A 585 45.89 -30.00 -25.01
C ALA A 585 46.11 -30.94 -26.20
N HIS A 586 47.33 -30.97 -26.77
CA HIS A 586 47.70 -31.91 -27.85
C HIS A 586 47.54 -33.36 -27.40
N TYR A 587 48.02 -33.68 -26.20
CA TYR A 587 47.83 -35.01 -25.62
C TYR A 587 46.34 -35.38 -25.49
N LEU A 588 45.50 -34.47 -24.98
CA LEU A 588 44.07 -34.71 -24.82
C LEU A 588 43.35 -34.91 -26.17
N ILE A 589 43.73 -34.14 -27.19
CA ILE A 589 43.21 -34.31 -28.56
C ILE A 589 43.59 -35.70 -29.09
N GLU A 590 44.83 -36.18 -28.87
CA GLU A 590 45.22 -37.56 -29.23
C GLU A 590 44.43 -38.64 -28.47
N GLN A 591 43.97 -38.35 -27.24
CA GLN A 591 43.10 -39.24 -26.47
C GLN A 591 41.64 -39.25 -26.98
N GLY A 592 41.31 -38.44 -27.99
CA GLY A 592 40.00 -38.36 -28.61
C GLY A 592 39.08 -37.32 -28.01
N ILE A 593 39.59 -36.36 -27.23
CA ILE A 593 38.80 -35.24 -26.73
C ILE A 593 38.34 -34.37 -27.91
N GLN A 594 37.05 -34.05 -27.92
CA GLN A 594 36.38 -33.19 -28.91
C GLN A 594 35.71 -32.01 -28.21
N PRO A 595 35.30 -30.96 -28.96
CA PRO A 595 34.46 -29.91 -28.41
C PRO A 595 33.27 -30.47 -27.60
N ASP A 596 32.94 -29.84 -26.47
CA ASP A 596 31.92 -30.24 -25.49
C ASP A 596 32.15 -31.57 -24.75
N THR A 597 33.30 -32.22 -24.94
CA THR A 597 33.63 -33.41 -24.13
C THR A 597 33.79 -33.00 -22.66
N LEU A 598 32.99 -33.60 -21.78
CA LEU A 598 33.05 -33.34 -20.35
C LEU A 598 34.18 -34.13 -19.69
N ILE A 599 35.08 -33.41 -19.03
CA ILE A 599 36.27 -33.97 -18.39
C ILE A 599 36.20 -33.68 -16.90
N ALA A 600 36.03 -34.71 -16.08
CA ALA A 600 36.11 -34.56 -14.65
C ALA A 600 37.55 -34.27 -14.22
N ILE A 601 37.73 -33.29 -13.35
CA ILE A 601 39.05 -32.92 -12.81
C ILE A 601 39.04 -33.03 -11.29
N CYS A 602 40.09 -33.60 -10.72
CA CYS A 602 40.28 -33.62 -9.28
C CYS A 602 41.74 -33.36 -8.96
N PHE A 603 42.04 -32.15 -8.49
CA PHE A 603 43.39 -31.68 -8.17
C PHE A 603 43.36 -30.80 -6.91
N PRO A 604 44.42 -30.80 -6.10
CA PRO A 604 44.61 -29.75 -5.11
C PRO A 604 45.02 -28.44 -5.81
N ARG A 605 44.91 -27.31 -5.10
CA ARG A 605 45.47 -26.03 -5.55
C ARG A 605 46.96 -26.21 -5.83
N SER A 606 47.36 -25.96 -7.08
CA SER A 606 48.73 -26.15 -7.56
C SER A 606 48.92 -25.44 -8.90
N LEU A 607 50.17 -25.26 -9.33
CA LEU A 607 50.47 -24.77 -10.69
C LEU A 607 49.84 -25.69 -11.76
N ARG A 608 49.90 -27.00 -11.51
CA ARG A 608 49.38 -28.03 -12.41
C ARG A 608 47.85 -27.94 -12.57
N ALA A 609 47.10 -27.61 -11.53
CA ALA A 609 45.66 -27.44 -11.64
C ALA A 609 45.28 -26.38 -12.69
N VAL A 610 46.01 -25.26 -12.74
CA VAL A 610 45.77 -24.20 -13.74
C VAL A 610 46.18 -24.65 -15.14
N VAL A 611 47.31 -25.37 -15.27
CA VAL A 611 47.73 -26.00 -16.54
C VAL A 611 46.63 -26.94 -17.06
N VAL A 612 46.02 -27.73 -16.17
CA VAL A 612 44.93 -28.65 -16.52
C VAL A 612 43.69 -27.92 -17.02
N LEU A 613 43.26 -26.89 -16.31
CA LEU A 613 42.12 -26.07 -16.73
C LEU A 613 42.35 -25.49 -18.13
N LEU A 614 43.49 -24.82 -18.33
CA LEU A 614 43.83 -24.24 -19.64
C LEU A 614 43.98 -25.30 -20.73
N GLY A 615 44.62 -26.44 -20.42
CA GLY A 615 44.81 -27.54 -21.37
C GLY A 615 43.50 -28.17 -21.83
N ILE A 616 42.52 -28.32 -20.92
CA ILE A 616 41.17 -28.80 -21.25
C ILE A 616 40.46 -27.83 -22.19
N LEU A 617 40.45 -26.53 -21.85
CA LEU A 617 39.83 -25.50 -22.67
C LEU A 617 40.48 -25.42 -24.05
N LYS A 618 41.81 -25.51 -24.11
CA LYS A 618 42.58 -25.57 -25.37
C LYS A 618 42.34 -26.87 -26.14
N ALA A 619 42.03 -27.99 -25.50
CA ALA A 619 41.60 -29.20 -26.20
C ALA A 619 40.17 -29.08 -26.77
N GLY A 620 39.38 -28.11 -26.27
CA GLY A 620 37.97 -27.92 -26.59
C GLY A 620 37.01 -28.64 -25.64
N GLY A 621 37.54 -29.36 -24.65
CA GLY A 621 36.71 -29.98 -23.63
C GLY A 621 36.23 -28.98 -22.58
N ALA A 622 35.23 -29.39 -21.80
CA ALA A 622 34.73 -28.64 -20.66
C ALA A 622 35.04 -29.38 -19.36
N TYR A 623 35.59 -28.67 -18.37
CA TYR A 623 35.97 -29.31 -17.12
C TYR A 623 34.79 -29.40 -16.13
N VAL A 624 34.74 -30.51 -15.39
CA VAL A 624 33.79 -30.77 -14.31
C VAL A 624 34.60 -30.91 -13.01
N PRO A 625 34.70 -29.87 -12.16
CA PRO A 625 35.53 -29.92 -10.98
C PRO A 625 34.93 -30.84 -9.91
N LEU A 626 35.76 -31.73 -9.38
CA LEU A 626 35.47 -32.65 -8.29
C LEU A 626 36.38 -32.33 -7.09
N ASP A 627 35.76 -32.03 -5.95
CA ASP A 627 36.49 -31.86 -4.69
C ASP A 627 36.65 -33.21 -3.98
N ALA A 628 37.89 -33.65 -3.79
CA ALA A 628 38.22 -34.90 -3.12
C ALA A 628 37.77 -34.96 -1.64
N SER A 629 37.40 -33.84 -1.04
CA SER A 629 36.83 -33.76 0.32
C SER A 629 35.34 -34.14 0.37
N TYR A 630 34.66 -34.15 -0.78
CA TYR A 630 33.24 -34.51 -0.84
C TYR A 630 33.02 -35.99 -0.53
N PRO A 631 31.86 -36.36 0.07
CA PRO A 631 31.51 -37.75 0.27
C PRO A 631 31.51 -38.54 -1.05
N LYS A 632 32.01 -39.77 -1.05
CA LYS A 632 32.09 -40.63 -2.25
C LYS A 632 30.77 -40.74 -3.01
N ALA A 633 29.65 -40.88 -2.30
CA ALA A 633 28.32 -40.94 -2.92
C ALA A 633 27.97 -39.66 -3.73
N ARG A 634 28.41 -38.48 -3.26
CA ARG A 634 28.21 -37.22 -3.97
C ARG A 634 29.07 -37.15 -5.24
N LEU A 635 30.33 -37.55 -5.14
CA LEU A 635 31.25 -37.60 -6.27
C LEU A 635 30.78 -38.60 -7.33
N GLN A 636 30.27 -39.76 -6.90
CA GLN A 636 29.72 -40.78 -7.78
C GLN A 636 28.52 -40.24 -8.54
N TYR A 637 27.57 -39.62 -7.82
CA TYR A 637 26.42 -38.98 -8.46
C TYR A 637 26.85 -37.91 -9.47
N MET A 638 27.82 -37.05 -9.14
CA MET A 638 28.28 -35.99 -10.04
C MET A 638 28.91 -36.55 -11.32
N LEU A 639 29.68 -37.64 -11.21
CA LEU A 639 30.29 -38.35 -12.35
C LEU A 639 29.26 -39.05 -13.24
N GLU A 640 28.31 -39.78 -12.62
CA GLU A 640 27.24 -40.47 -13.34
C GLU A 640 26.30 -39.47 -14.02
N HIS A 641 25.93 -38.40 -13.33
CA HIS A 641 25.03 -37.37 -13.84
C HIS A 641 25.68 -36.49 -14.91
N SER A 642 26.98 -36.19 -14.80
CA SER A 642 27.66 -35.43 -15.85
C SER A 642 27.89 -36.27 -17.10
N GLY A 643 27.99 -37.59 -16.98
CA GLY A 643 28.39 -38.45 -18.09
C GLY A 643 29.85 -38.22 -18.51
N ALA A 644 30.68 -37.61 -17.65
CA ALA A 644 32.08 -37.37 -17.96
C ALA A 644 32.82 -38.69 -18.19
N GLU A 645 33.36 -38.89 -19.39
CA GLU A 645 34.06 -40.12 -19.79
C GLU A 645 35.51 -40.16 -19.29
N PHE A 646 36.09 -38.99 -19.04
CA PHE A 646 37.49 -38.83 -18.64
C PHE A 646 37.60 -38.24 -17.25
N ILE A 647 38.57 -38.73 -16.48
CA ILE A 647 38.99 -38.14 -15.21
C ILE A 647 40.47 -37.77 -15.31
N LEU A 648 40.79 -36.49 -15.16
CA LEU A 648 42.17 -36.03 -14.97
C LEU A 648 42.43 -35.83 -13.48
N THR A 649 43.49 -36.46 -12.98
CA THR A 649 43.87 -36.39 -11.57
C THR A 649 45.35 -36.72 -11.35
N GLU A 650 45.75 -36.90 -10.09
CA GLU A 650 47.06 -37.40 -9.67
C GLU A 650 46.90 -38.72 -8.92
N THR A 651 47.94 -39.55 -8.92
CA THR A 651 47.96 -40.88 -8.33
C THR A 651 47.44 -40.92 -6.88
N PRO A 652 47.81 -39.98 -5.97
CA PRO A 652 47.33 -39.99 -4.59
C PRO A 652 45.82 -39.73 -4.42
N LEU A 653 45.15 -39.18 -5.43
CA LEU A 653 43.73 -38.82 -5.37
C LEU A 653 42.80 -39.91 -5.90
N ILE A 654 43.33 -40.90 -6.63
CA ILE A 654 42.54 -41.96 -7.26
C ILE A 654 41.68 -42.69 -6.22
N GLU A 655 42.22 -43.05 -5.05
CA GLU A 655 41.50 -43.81 -4.01
C GLU A 655 40.30 -43.06 -3.42
N LYS A 656 40.29 -41.73 -3.55
CA LYS A 656 39.20 -40.87 -3.08
C LYS A 656 38.07 -40.77 -4.10
N LEU A 657 38.34 -41.07 -5.37
CA LEU A 657 37.38 -40.97 -6.46
C LEU A 657 36.63 -42.30 -6.65
N PRO A 658 35.30 -42.28 -6.84
CA PRO A 658 34.51 -43.46 -7.17
C PRO A 658 34.62 -43.78 -8.67
N VAL A 659 35.82 -44.13 -9.12
CA VAL A 659 36.10 -44.49 -10.51
C VAL A 659 35.38 -45.80 -10.84
N SER A 660 34.60 -45.82 -11.91
CA SER A 660 33.95 -47.05 -12.40
C SER A 660 34.22 -47.30 -13.88
N GLN A 661 33.68 -46.46 -14.76
CA GLN A 661 33.74 -46.67 -16.22
C GLN A 661 34.61 -45.63 -16.94
N GLN A 662 35.05 -44.60 -16.21
CA GLN A 662 35.80 -43.48 -16.74
C GLN A 662 37.25 -43.85 -17.07
N LYS A 663 37.81 -43.24 -18.11
CA LYS A 663 39.23 -43.29 -18.43
C LYS A 663 39.98 -42.32 -17.52
N VAL A 664 40.76 -42.86 -16.57
CA VAL A 664 41.55 -42.06 -15.64
C VAL A 664 42.93 -41.74 -16.24
N ILE A 665 43.27 -40.46 -16.30
CA ILE A 665 44.56 -39.94 -16.75
C ILE A 665 45.28 -39.33 -15.55
N CYS A 666 46.36 -39.98 -15.11
CA CYS A 666 47.16 -39.55 -13.96
C CYS A 666 48.41 -38.79 -14.44
N LEU A 667 48.40 -37.46 -14.25
CA LEU A 667 49.41 -36.56 -14.82
C LEU A 667 50.74 -36.57 -14.07
N ASP A 668 50.79 -37.16 -12.88
CA ASP A 668 51.99 -37.29 -12.05
C ASP A 668 52.82 -38.55 -12.37
N THR A 669 52.37 -39.39 -13.31
CA THR A 669 53.10 -40.61 -13.70
C THR A 669 54.23 -40.32 -14.70
N ASP A 670 55.39 -40.94 -14.52
CA ASP A 670 56.58 -40.75 -15.39
C ASP A 670 56.26 -40.98 -16.87
N LYS A 671 55.43 -42.00 -17.17
CA LYS A 671 55.01 -42.32 -18.54
C LYS A 671 54.26 -41.17 -19.19
N ILE A 672 53.29 -40.57 -18.49
CA ILE A 672 52.48 -39.47 -19.03
C ILE A 672 53.32 -38.20 -19.12
N GLN A 673 54.15 -37.91 -18.11
CA GLN A 673 55.04 -36.75 -18.13
C GLN A 673 56.03 -36.80 -19.30
N LEU A 674 56.69 -37.93 -19.52
CA LEU A 674 57.62 -38.11 -20.64
C LEU A 674 56.90 -38.00 -21.98
N TYR A 675 55.67 -38.52 -22.08
CA TYR A 675 54.87 -38.40 -23.30
C TYR A 675 54.47 -36.95 -23.59
N MET A 676 53.96 -36.24 -22.58
CA MET A 676 53.59 -34.82 -22.68
C MET A 676 54.78 -33.91 -22.99
N GLN A 677 55.98 -34.19 -22.47
CA GLN A 677 57.19 -33.41 -22.78
C GLN A 677 57.57 -33.46 -24.25
N ASN A 678 57.18 -34.52 -24.96
CA ASN A 678 57.42 -34.67 -26.40
C ASN A 678 56.27 -34.09 -27.25
N MET A 679 55.21 -33.58 -26.63
CA MET A 679 54.12 -32.91 -27.36
C MET A 679 54.55 -31.53 -27.87
N PRO A 680 53.94 -31.06 -28.98
CA PRO A 680 54.16 -29.71 -29.45
C PRO A 680 53.77 -28.66 -28.39
N THR A 681 54.49 -27.55 -28.37
CA THR A 681 54.29 -26.44 -27.42
C THR A 681 53.50 -25.27 -28.02
N ASN A 682 53.22 -25.29 -29.32
CA ASN A 682 52.44 -24.26 -30.01
C ASN A 682 50.94 -24.38 -29.74
N ASN A 683 50.23 -23.25 -29.83
CA ASN A 683 48.77 -23.20 -29.70
C ASN A 683 48.09 -24.09 -30.74
N ILE A 684 46.88 -24.58 -30.42
CA ILE A 684 46.10 -25.44 -31.30
C ILE A 684 45.46 -24.59 -32.40
N VAL A 685 46.07 -24.58 -33.58
CA VAL A 685 45.56 -23.86 -34.76
C VAL A 685 44.78 -24.74 -35.73
N ASP A 686 45.10 -26.03 -35.76
CA ASP A 686 44.49 -27.01 -36.67
C ASP A 686 43.60 -27.96 -35.87
N ARG A 687 42.28 -27.85 -36.04
CA ARG A 687 41.31 -28.78 -35.43
C ARG A 687 40.49 -29.51 -36.48
N LEU A 688 40.19 -30.78 -36.22
CA LEU A 688 39.23 -31.55 -37.04
C LEU A 688 37.81 -31.02 -36.90
N LEU A 689 37.44 -30.54 -35.70
CA LEU A 689 36.16 -29.90 -35.42
C LEU A 689 36.40 -28.48 -34.92
N PRO A 690 35.71 -27.46 -35.46
CA PRO A 690 35.91 -26.08 -35.06
C PRO A 690 35.42 -25.87 -33.63
N LEU A 691 36.25 -25.24 -32.80
CA LEU A 691 35.85 -24.74 -31.49
C LEU A 691 35.28 -23.33 -31.66
N THR A 692 34.20 -23.02 -30.95
CA THR A 692 33.48 -21.74 -31.05
C THR A 692 33.03 -21.31 -29.66
N GLU A 693 32.71 -20.03 -29.48
CA GLU A 693 32.27 -19.46 -28.20
C GLU A 693 30.98 -20.10 -27.62
N ASN A 694 30.21 -20.84 -28.42
CA ASN A 694 29.00 -21.54 -27.96
C ASN A 694 29.29 -22.91 -27.33
N HIS A 695 30.54 -23.39 -27.37
CA HIS A 695 30.92 -24.62 -26.69
C HIS A 695 31.12 -24.40 -25.19
N LEU A 696 30.95 -25.48 -24.43
CA LEU A 696 31.10 -25.49 -22.99
C LEU A 696 32.55 -25.24 -22.57
N ALA A 697 32.73 -24.34 -21.61
CA ALA A 697 33.99 -24.14 -20.92
C ALA A 697 34.08 -24.99 -19.65
N TYR A 698 32.97 -25.08 -18.90
CA TYR A 698 32.91 -25.86 -17.68
C TYR A 698 31.48 -26.24 -17.29
N VAL A 699 31.38 -27.21 -16.37
CA VAL A 699 30.13 -27.57 -15.70
C VAL A 699 30.37 -27.58 -14.18
N ILE A 700 29.76 -26.62 -13.47
CA ILE A 700 29.91 -26.50 -12.01
C ILE A 700 28.62 -26.97 -11.34
N TYR A 701 28.74 -27.89 -10.36
CA TYR A 701 27.59 -28.39 -9.61
C TYR A 701 27.19 -27.45 -8.47
N THR A 702 25.88 -27.17 -8.39
CA THR A 702 25.28 -26.38 -7.30
C THR A 702 24.33 -27.23 -6.46
N SER A 703 23.99 -26.77 -5.25
CA SER A 703 22.94 -27.40 -4.42
C SER A 703 21.60 -27.21 -5.10
N GLY A 704 21.04 -28.26 -5.70
CA GLY A 704 19.70 -28.20 -6.25
C GLY A 704 18.66 -28.06 -5.13
N SER A 705 17.62 -27.25 -5.36
CA SER A 705 16.47 -27.10 -4.45
C SER A 705 15.76 -28.41 -4.11
N THR A 706 15.95 -29.45 -4.93
CA THR A 706 15.43 -30.81 -4.74
C THR A 706 16.33 -31.70 -3.88
N GLY A 707 17.42 -31.16 -3.31
CA GLY A 707 18.43 -31.90 -2.54
C GLY A 707 19.43 -32.70 -3.38
N ARG A 708 19.23 -32.79 -4.70
CA ARG A 708 20.17 -33.40 -5.64
C ARG A 708 20.99 -32.33 -6.37
N PRO A 709 22.33 -32.43 -6.40
CA PRO A 709 23.16 -31.46 -7.13
C PRO A 709 22.80 -31.37 -8.62
N LYS A 710 22.92 -30.17 -9.20
CA LYS A 710 22.69 -29.92 -10.64
C LYS A 710 23.94 -29.30 -11.26
N GLY A 711 24.37 -29.79 -12.42
CA GLY A 711 25.49 -29.22 -13.17
C GLY A 711 25.06 -28.00 -13.98
N ALA A 712 25.52 -26.81 -13.60
CA ALA A 712 25.36 -25.59 -14.38
C ALA A 712 26.40 -25.57 -15.49
N MET A 713 25.93 -25.67 -16.74
CA MET A 713 26.77 -25.68 -17.93
C MET A 713 27.04 -24.24 -18.38
N MET A 714 28.33 -23.86 -18.46
CA MET A 714 28.75 -22.53 -18.90
C MET A 714 29.45 -22.62 -20.24
N GLU A 715 28.91 -21.89 -21.23
CA GLU A 715 29.56 -21.70 -22.52
C GLU A 715 30.67 -20.64 -22.43
N HIS A 716 31.62 -20.71 -23.36
CA HIS A 716 32.70 -19.75 -23.46
C HIS A 716 32.23 -18.30 -23.58
N LYS A 717 31.19 -18.02 -24.38
CA LYS A 717 30.67 -16.65 -24.60
C LYS A 717 30.23 -15.96 -23.31
N GLY A 718 29.58 -16.70 -22.40
CA GLY A 718 29.13 -16.17 -21.11
C GLY A 718 30.30 -15.86 -20.19
N TRP A 719 31.31 -16.74 -20.18
CA TRP A 719 32.50 -16.55 -19.35
C TRP A 719 33.40 -15.43 -19.87
N VAL A 720 33.61 -15.34 -21.19
CA VAL A 720 34.36 -14.26 -21.83
C VAL A 720 33.74 -12.90 -21.52
N ASN A 721 32.42 -12.78 -21.68
CA ASN A 721 31.69 -11.57 -21.33
C ASN A 721 31.89 -11.18 -19.85
N LEU A 722 31.77 -12.16 -18.93
CA LEU A 722 32.01 -11.91 -17.50
C LEU A 722 33.45 -11.46 -17.22
N ALA A 723 34.44 -12.14 -17.81
CA ALA A 723 35.85 -11.85 -17.59
C ALA A 723 36.22 -10.45 -18.05
N GLN A 724 35.73 -10.03 -19.23
CA GLN A 724 35.97 -8.69 -19.77
C GLN A 724 35.26 -7.62 -18.94
N ALA A 725 34.01 -7.86 -18.53
CA ALA A 725 33.29 -6.95 -17.65
C ALA A 725 33.99 -6.75 -16.29
N GLN A 726 34.49 -7.83 -15.69
CA GLN A 726 35.26 -7.76 -14.45
C GLN A 726 36.61 -7.06 -14.65
N ALA A 727 37.30 -7.33 -15.76
CA ALA A 727 38.56 -6.64 -16.08
C ALA A 727 38.35 -5.12 -16.19
N THR A 728 37.28 -4.68 -16.86
CA THR A 728 36.94 -3.25 -16.94
C THR A 728 36.56 -2.68 -15.57
N LEU A 729 35.67 -3.35 -14.83
CA LEU A 729 35.19 -2.88 -13.52
C LEU A 729 36.31 -2.73 -12.50
N PHE A 730 37.25 -3.68 -12.47
CA PHE A 730 38.36 -3.67 -11.53
C PHE A 730 39.58 -2.88 -12.03
N GLY A 731 39.51 -2.30 -13.24
CA GLY A 731 40.63 -1.61 -13.86
C GLY A 731 41.86 -2.51 -14.01
N ALA A 732 41.63 -3.78 -14.38
CA ALA A 732 42.70 -4.77 -14.49
C ALA A 732 43.72 -4.34 -15.56
N ASP A 733 44.96 -4.17 -15.13
CA ASP A 733 46.08 -3.81 -15.99
C ASP A 733 47.23 -4.83 -15.82
N SER A 734 48.37 -4.56 -16.44
CA SER A 734 49.52 -5.48 -16.37
C SER A 734 50.22 -5.55 -15.01
N ASN A 735 49.78 -4.77 -14.02
CA ASN A 735 50.30 -4.76 -12.64
C ASN A 735 49.37 -5.45 -11.65
N ILE A 736 48.16 -5.82 -12.06
CA ILE A 736 47.20 -6.50 -11.19
C ILE A 736 47.75 -7.85 -10.70
N ARG A 737 47.49 -8.17 -9.43
CA ARG A 737 47.79 -9.48 -8.84
C ARG A 737 46.53 -10.03 -8.20
N GLY A 738 46.02 -11.13 -8.75
CA GLY A 738 44.90 -11.87 -8.19
C GLY A 738 45.36 -12.95 -7.22
N LEU A 739 44.69 -13.09 -6.08
CA LEU A 739 44.87 -14.21 -5.17
C LEU A 739 43.74 -15.23 -5.38
N GLN A 740 44.06 -16.45 -5.80
CA GLN A 740 43.09 -17.55 -5.88
C GLN A 740 42.73 -18.03 -4.46
N PHE A 741 41.72 -17.40 -3.86
CA PHE A 741 41.21 -17.76 -2.54
C PHE A 741 40.00 -18.69 -2.60
N ALA A 742 39.16 -18.57 -3.63
CA ALA A 742 37.95 -19.38 -3.80
C ALA A 742 38.30 -20.88 -4.00
N SER A 743 37.46 -21.76 -3.45
CA SER A 743 37.58 -23.22 -3.53
C SER A 743 37.23 -23.74 -4.90
#